data_AF-A0AAN8A027-F1
#
_entry.id   AF-A0AAN8A027-F1
#
_cell.length_a   1.000
_cell.length_b   1.000
_cell.length_c   1.000
_cell.angle_alpha   90.00
_cell.angle_beta   90.00
_cell.angle_gamma   90.00
#
_symmetry.space_group_name_H-M   'P 1'
#
loop_
_entity.id
_entity.type
_entity.pdbx_description
1 polymer ?
#
loop_
_entity_poly.entity_id
_entity_poly.type
_entity_poly.pdbx_seq_one_letter_code
_entity_poly.pdbx_strand_id
1 'polypeptide(L)'
;MRSFFVAALAALAAAQDTTTSSSTDPTSSSSASASLISTSTASSLSTSSASPSSSSPPSSSVTPSSSVAASKTNSASGSVVTVAQDGSGQFTAINAAVSFAQVSGFPTVSVLPGTYSETVVIAGTQTVTIAGPSASSYAANQVVVAAAPTGTAGVVSFNTQKSTGVTFRNINITNTLSPAGGKAPAVTMYGMNMAFYNCALISTGTGVYTASFGTTLISGSYIEGPDKLLYNYVTLYVYKSTIVPTGGSANIFFGQGYQTAGVWYNSSIVVDSSSIQQKAGLTNSYVYLASPNGNYTAAIFRGSNLGSLIAPTGVRTTVCNYVAVYGEYANTGAGAMSSSNSASRVAACDQSLTASQVSGYTIDQLFGHGFSGYSSYDTTWIDSSVLQSIQSSDASQVGSVSSSAIISSSTVSSSSASTSSASSASATSSLDGSLSQVQSSTASAPSGSSTDSASSSPSSSIASSSSGSSTDAGSSTLSASTSSAQLTTSSSASAAAVTVGPTSAQFSDIGAAVTFAQNSAIPSVIVLAGTYSAFIIAGTQTVTISGPSATAVSDNQVVITSSGTAGSLVIGSSGAKGATFRYLNLTNTATTAAGPAVAMRGLNMAFYGCALVSSALNVYTASYGITLLANSYVEGPDKLFANYPTVYAFNTAIVPTGSSASILYSKGALIGGVNYNATLVLDSGSVSAKAGSAASNVYLATPNGAFGYLTAIFRGSSLGSLVSAGGVYSTSCSVATTFGEFGTTGAGSYSNNVATRGSASCDYQLSASQVSAYTIDQVFGNAYSPYSNKDTTWIDADVLSAIQSADASQLASASSAVPSPTSTSASASASGSASVTCPTPTPSATLVVSQNATGCQYPNVTAAVAALPNDSKPYTISIMAGTYTEQFSITRNGKVTLIGETDFANDYTQNKVRIQISNGVLTSAGQDEITPVINAKKTNDNSGLAVYNIDFKNTFPQTKNTAALAADFYGANIAAYGCSFVGFQDTLLANKGTQVFSNSYIEGSIDFIWGFR
;
A
#
# COMPACT_ATOMS: atom_id res chain seq x y z
N MET A 1 -8.07 -32.70 46.86
CA MET A 1 -8.73 -31.84 47.87
C MET A 1 -8.30 -30.40 47.61
N ARG A 2 -9.22 -29.41 47.69
CA ARG A 2 -8.99 -27.94 47.81
C ARG A 2 -8.07 -27.22 46.77
N SER A 3 -8.37 -26.02 46.25
CA SER A 3 -9.62 -25.24 46.14
C SER A 3 -9.48 -24.13 45.07
N PHE A 4 -10.49 -24.02 44.18
CA PHE A 4 -11.23 -22.81 43.75
C PHE A 4 -10.52 -21.42 43.66
N PHE A 5 -10.47 -20.73 42.49
CA PHE A 5 -11.53 -19.94 41.78
C PHE A 5 -11.81 -18.54 42.41
N VAL A 6 -12.33 -17.49 41.74
CA VAL A 6 -12.35 -16.96 40.33
C VAL A 6 -13.22 -15.67 40.32
N ALA A 7 -12.98 -14.71 39.39
CA ALA A 7 -13.80 -13.50 39.09
C ALA A 7 -13.99 -12.47 40.23
N ALA A 8 -13.93 -11.13 40.08
CA ALA A 8 -14.25 -10.15 39.01
C ALA A 8 -15.70 -9.59 39.06
N LEU A 9 -15.83 -8.27 39.28
CA LEU A 9 -17.01 -7.43 38.96
C LEU A 9 -16.59 -5.94 38.86
N ALA A 10 -17.49 -5.07 38.38
CA ALA A 10 -17.22 -3.66 38.05
C ALA A 10 -18.32 -2.68 38.55
N ALA A 11 -18.08 -1.37 38.41
CA ALA A 11 -18.93 -0.23 38.81
C ALA A 11 -19.12 -0.08 40.35
N LEU A 12 -19.47 1.09 40.91
CA LEU A 12 -20.08 2.32 40.37
C LEU A 12 -19.48 3.58 41.05
N ALA A 13 -19.99 4.78 40.74
CA ALA A 13 -19.43 6.08 41.17
C ALA A 13 -20.22 6.78 42.29
N ALA A 14 -19.62 7.88 42.77
CA ALA A 14 -20.22 9.09 43.37
C ALA A 14 -20.30 9.26 44.93
N ALA A 15 -19.69 10.38 45.35
CA ALA A 15 -20.12 11.36 46.37
C ALA A 15 -20.04 11.07 47.89
N GLN A 16 -19.29 11.95 48.58
CA GLN A 16 -19.62 12.70 49.82
C GLN A 16 -19.87 11.92 51.15
N ASP A 17 -19.58 12.45 52.36
CA ASP A 17 -18.76 13.59 52.85
C ASP A 17 -18.56 13.39 54.40
N THR A 18 -17.91 14.33 55.10
CA THR A 18 -17.68 14.41 56.57
C THR A 18 -16.68 13.38 57.15
N THR A 19 -15.48 13.73 57.68
CA THR A 19 -15.06 14.59 58.82
C THR A 19 -15.40 13.98 60.20
N THR A 20 -14.59 14.02 61.27
CA THR A 20 -13.53 14.95 61.75
C THR A 20 -12.44 14.28 62.65
N SER A 21 -11.29 14.96 62.88
CA SER A 21 -10.47 15.04 64.14
C SER A 21 -9.83 13.78 64.80
N SER A 22 -8.68 13.82 65.50
CA SER A 22 -7.58 14.81 65.65
C SER A 22 -6.43 14.31 66.58
N SER A 23 -5.17 14.73 66.32
CA SER A 23 -4.01 14.86 67.28
C SER A 23 -3.51 13.59 68.03
N THR A 24 -2.22 13.42 68.41
CA THR A 24 -1.22 14.36 68.95
C THR A 24 0.25 14.05 68.58
N ASP A 25 1.11 15.07 68.72
CA ASP A 25 2.60 15.08 68.68
C ASP A 25 3.06 15.88 69.95
N PRO A 26 4.35 16.03 70.42
CA PRO A 26 5.42 16.77 69.70
C PRO A 26 6.93 16.52 70.09
N THR A 27 7.81 17.40 69.58
CA THR A 27 9.22 17.75 69.99
C THR A 27 10.38 16.90 69.43
N SER A 28 11.54 17.44 69.00
CA SER A 28 12.08 18.82 68.77
C SER A 28 13.47 18.70 68.10
N SER A 29 14.08 19.62 67.33
CA SER A 29 13.74 20.96 66.75
C SER A 29 14.79 21.22 65.61
N SER A 30 15.32 22.39 65.18
CA SER A 30 15.25 23.83 65.53
C SER A 30 15.96 24.70 64.46
N SER A 31 15.38 25.88 64.13
CA SER A 31 16.01 27.16 63.66
C SER A 31 16.89 27.22 62.38
N ALA A 32 16.80 28.24 61.49
CA ALA A 32 16.09 29.54 61.47
C ALA A 32 15.76 29.97 60.01
N SER A 33 14.56 30.50 59.69
CA SER A 33 14.15 31.95 59.59
C SER A 33 14.66 32.71 58.34
N ALA A 34 13.95 33.62 57.66
CA ALA A 34 12.64 34.30 57.85
C ALA A 34 11.93 34.53 56.47
N SER A 35 10.59 34.59 56.32
CA SER A 35 9.62 35.70 56.58
C SER A 35 9.84 36.98 55.74
N LEU A 36 8.85 37.67 55.14
CA LEU A 36 7.54 38.15 55.68
C LEU A 36 6.39 38.23 54.63
N ILE A 37 5.18 38.60 55.09
CA ILE A 37 3.93 38.76 54.30
C ILE A 37 3.28 40.14 54.58
N SER A 38 2.46 40.61 53.62
CA SER A 38 1.35 41.60 53.74
C SER A 38 1.62 43.09 54.02
N THR A 39 0.95 43.93 53.22
CA THR A 39 0.26 45.15 53.66
C THR A 39 -1.13 45.23 53.00
N SER A 40 -2.07 45.89 53.66
CA SER A 40 -3.46 46.04 53.24
C SER A 40 -3.78 47.47 52.83
N THR A 41 -4.84 47.66 52.02
CA THR A 41 -5.91 48.64 52.30
C THR A 41 -7.06 48.46 51.31
N ALA A 42 -8.27 48.73 51.79
CA ALA A 42 -9.43 49.03 50.97
C ALA A 42 -10.04 50.34 51.50
N SER A 43 -10.49 51.21 50.60
CA SER A 43 -11.08 52.50 50.96
C SER A 43 -12.46 52.62 50.32
N SER A 44 -13.47 52.82 51.17
CA SER A 44 -14.88 52.92 50.78
C SER A 44 -15.27 54.32 50.31
N LEU A 45 -16.34 54.41 49.51
CA LEU A 45 -17.46 55.32 49.82
C LEU A 45 -18.75 54.86 49.11
N SER A 46 -19.88 55.32 49.63
CA SER A 46 -21.24 54.78 49.44
C SER A 46 -22.14 55.63 48.55
N THR A 47 -23.20 55.05 47.96
CA THR A 47 -24.58 55.57 48.14
C THR A 47 -25.69 54.61 47.65
N SER A 48 -26.82 54.63 48.38
CA SER A 48 -28.25 54.44 48.03
C SER A 48 -28.71 54.06 46.59
N SER A 49 -29.86 53.41 46.37
CA SER A 49 -30.84 52.73 47.25
C SER A 49 -32.04 52.14 46.46
N ALA A 50 -32.74 51.18 47.07
CA ALA A 50 -34.19 50.89 46.94
C ALA A 50 -34.77 50.30 45.63
N SER A 51 -35.69 49.34 45.84
CA SER A 51 -36.69 48.79 44.91
C SER A 51 -37.86 49.79 44.69
N PRO A 52 -38.87 49.58 43.80
CA PRO A 52 -39.74 48.40 43.79
C PRO A 52 -40.23 47.93 42.39
N SER A 53 -41.25 47.07 42.39
CA SER A 53 -41.81 46.34 41.26
C SER A 53 -43.17 46.88 40.75
N SER A 54 -43.59 46.34 39.60
CA SER A 54 -44.99 45.99 39.23
C SER A 54 -45.80 46.86 38.23
N SER A 55 -46.77 46.17 37.59
CA SER A 55 -47.92 46.65 36.79
C SER A 55 -47.70 47.06 35.31
N SER A 56 -48.80 47.09 34.53
CA SER A 56 -48.88 47.15 33.05
C SER A 56 -50.31 47.61 32.62
N PRO A 57 -50.67 47.72 31.32
CA PRO A 57 -49.91 48.06 30.11
C PRO A 57 -50.30 49.48 29.59
N PRO A 58 -51.34 49.80 28.76
CA PRO A 58 -52.04 49.15 27.62
C PRO A 58 -52.05 49.96 26.28
N SER A 59 -52.06 49.24 25.13
CA SER A 59 -52.47 49.69 23.76
C SER A 59 -51.65 50.83 23.07
N SER A 60 -51.51 50.91 21.73
CA SER A 60 -52.25 50.27 20.62
C SER A 60 -51.40 50.09 19.32
N SER A 61 -51.70 49.05 18.51
CA SER A 61 -51.43 48.90 17.04
C SER A 61 -49.98 49.11 16.51
N VAL A 62 -49.37 48.26 15.69
CA VAL A 62 -49.82 47.61 14.43
C VAL A 62 -49.05 46.30 14.17
N THR A 63 -49.66 45.34 13.47
CA THR A 63 -49.04 44.20 12.75
C THR A 63 -49.74 44.06 11.38
N PRO A 64 -49.09 43.63 10.27
CA PRO A 64 -48.43 42.33 10.14
C PRO A 64 -47.04 42.34 9.44
N SER A 65 -46.57 41.14 9.06
CA SER A 65 -45.21 40.78 8.64
C SER A 65 -44.72 41.29 7.27
N SER A 66 -43.38 41.26 7.11
CA SER A 66 -42.58 40.92 5.90
C SER A 66 -41.52 41.92 5.40
N SER A 67 -40.30 41.39 5.21
CA SER A 67 -39.22 41.74 4.25
C SER A 67 -38.98 43.19 3.76
N VAL A 68 -37.83 43.75 4.16
CA VAL A 68 -36.93 44.61 3.34
C VAL A 68 -35.49 44.26 3.80
N ALA A 69 -34.63 43.55 3.07
CA ALA A 69 -34.03 43.79 1.74
C ALA A 69 -32.92 44.87 1.74
N ALA A 70 -31.64 44.44 1.72
CA ALA A 70 -30.49 45.32 1.52
C ALA A 70 -29.95 45.15 0.08
N SER A 71 -30.36 46.03 -0.82
CA SER A 71 -29.93 45.99 -2.22
C SER A 71 -28.62 46.74 -2.44
N LYS A 72 -27.62 46.03 -2.99
CA LYS A 72 -26.64 46.61 -3.92
C LYS A 72 -26.52 45.66 -5.12
N THR A 73 -27.19 46.00 -6.21
CA THR A 73 -27.03 45.29 -7.49
C THR A 73 -25.64 45.53 -8.07
N ASN A 74 -24.87 44.47 -8.28
CA ASN A 74 -23.89 44.46 -9.37
C ASN A 74 -23.64 43.04 -9.88
N SER A 75 -23.52 42.88 -11.19
CA SER A 75 -23.43 41.56 -11.82
C SER A 75 -22.00 41.01 -11.76
N ALA A 76 -21.80 39.93 -11.00
CA ALA A 76 -20.55 39.16 -11.02
C ALA A 76 -20.83 37.66 -10.77
N SER A 77 -20.08 36.79 -11.44
CA SER A 77 -20.14 35.34 -11.22
C SER A 77 -19.55 35.01 -9.83
N GLY A 78 -20.41 34.65 -8.88
CA GLY A 78 -20.07 34.58 -7.46
C GLY A 78 -19.23 33.35 -7.06
N SER A 79 -17.93 33.37 -7.35
CA SER A 79 -16.97 32.34 -6.92
C SER A 79 -16.03 32.78 -5.79
N VAL A 80 -16.07 34.05 -5.38
CA VAL A 80 -15.14 34.64 -4.39
C VAL A 80 -15.88 35.48 -3.33
N VAL A 81 -15.53 35.24 -2.06
CA VAL A 81 -15.88 36.09 -0.92
C VAL A 81 -14.69 36.99 -0.60
N THR A 82 -14.89 38.29 -0.44
CA THR A 82 -13.79 39.25 -0.15
C THR A 82 -13.79 39.72 1.30
N VAL A 83 -12.62 39.71 1.94
CA VAL A 83 -12.40 40.22 3.31
C VAL A 83 -11.48 41.44 3.27
N ALA A 84 -11.84 42.52 3.97
CA ALA A 84 -10.99 43.69 4.12
C ALA A 84 -11.30 44.45 5.43
N GLN A 85 -10.27 44.79 6.20
CA GLN A 85 -10.43 45.44 7.52
C GLN A 85 -11.02 46.85 7.45
N ASP A 86 -10.87 47.53 6.30
CA ASP A 86 -11.38 48.88 6.04
C ASP A 86 -12.88 48.91 5.63
N GLY A 87 -13.52 47.74 5.48
CA GLY A 87 -14.90 47.63 5.02
C GLY A 87 -15.09 47.73 3.50
N SER A 88 -14.00 47.68 2.70
CA SER A 88 -14.08 47.59 1.24
C SER A 88 -14.49 46.20 0.73
N GLY A 89 -14.36 45.16 1.56
CA GLY A 89 -14.76 43.79 1.30
C GLY A 89 -16.23 43.50 1.63
N GLN A 90 -16.64 42.25 1.40
CA GLN A 90 -17.95 41.72 1.83
C GLN A 90 -17.98 41.48 3.35
N PHE A 91 -16.82 41.17 3.94
CA PHE A 91 -16.60 40.93 5.36
C PHE A 91 -15.39 41.72 5.87
N THR A 92 -15.36 42.01 7.18
CA THR A 92 -14.20 42.62 7.86
C THR A 92 -13.35 41.61 8.63
N ALA A 93 -13.86 40.40 8.85
CA ALA A 93 -13.22 39.33 9.61
C ALA A 93 -13.16 38.02 8.79
N ILE A 94 -12.01 37.34 8.83
CA ILE A 94 -11.72 36.11 8.08
C ILE A 94 -12.59 34.96 8.59
N ASN A 95 -12.75 34.82 9.91
CA ASN A 95 -13.51 33.72 10.51
C ASN A 95 -15.00 33.76 10.09
N ALA A 96 -15.57 34.97 9.97
CA ALA A 96 -16.93 35.17 9.47
C ALA A 96 -17.04 34.85 7.96
N ALA A 97 -16.07 35.33 7.16
CA ALA A 97 -16.02 35.07 5.72
C ALA A 97 -15.83 33.59 5.37
N VAL A 98 -14.97 32.88 6.12
CA VAL A 98 -14.76 31.43 6.00
C VAL A 98 -16.01 30.66 6.40
N SER A 99 -16.64 31.02 7.53
CA SER A 99 -17.91 30.41 7.95
C SER A 99 -19.00 30.58 6.88
N PHE A 100 -19.13 31.78 6.32
CA PHE A 100 -20.07 32.06 5.22
C PHE A 100 -19.72 31.29 3.95
N ALA A 101 -18.45 31.26 3.55
CA ALA A 101 -18.00 30.56 2.35
C ALA A 101 -18.22 29.03 2.46
N GLN A 102 -17.94 28.43 3.62
CA GLN A 102 -18.17 27.01 3.86
C GLN A 102 -19.67 26.64 3.92
N VAL A 103 -20.54 27.54 4.39
CA VAL A 103 -22.00 27.33 4.41
C VAL A 103 -22.64 27.58 3.04
N SER A 104 -22.16 28.58 2.30
CA SER A 104 -22.76 29.05 1.04
C SER A 104 -22.05 28.51 -0.22
N GLY A 105 -21.09 27.60 -0.08
CA GLY A 105 -20.44 26.90 -1.19
C GLY A 105 -19.41 27.72 -1.98
N PHE A 106 -18.90 28.83 -1.45
CA PHE A 106 -17.90 29.64 -2.15
C PHE A 106 -16.51 28.98 -2.05
N PRO A 107 -15.84 28.66 -3.17
CA PRO A 107 -14.55 27.95 -3.15
C PRO A 107 -13.37 28.82 -2.71
N THR A 108 -13.52 30.16 -2.66
CA THR A 108 -12.42 31.10 -2.37
C THR A 108 -12.85 32.22 -1.43
N VAL A 109 -12.02 32.44 -0.40
CA VAL A 109 -12.04 33.64 0.45
C VAL A 109 -10.79 34.45 0.13
N SER A 110 -10.95 35.55 -0.58
CA SER A 110 -9.87 36.50 -0.88
C SER A 110 -9.73 37.49 0.28
N VAL A 111 -8.55 37.57 0.88
CA VAL A 111 -8.25 38.45 2.02
C VAL A 111 -7.35 39.58 1.52
N LEU A 112 -7.82 40.83 1.64
CA LEU A 112 -7.04 42.01 1.26
C LEU A 112 -5.95 42.32 2.31
N PRO A 113 -4.87 43.05 1.94
CA PRO A 113 -3.77 43.41 2.84
C PRO A 113 -4.22 43.91 4.21
N GLY A 114 -3.58 43.41 5.27
CA GLY A 114 -3.97 43.73 6.65
C GLY A 114 -3.35 42.83 7.71
N THR A 115 -3.57 43.20 8.98
CA THR A 115 -3.21 42.40 10.16
C THR A 115 -4.47 42.08 10.95
N TYR A 116 -4.98 40.87 10.76
CA TYR A 116 -6.25 40.39 11.28
C TYR A 116 -6.06 39.77 12.67
N SER A 117 -6.52 40.48 13.70
CA SER A 117 -6.36 40.10 15.10
C SER A 117 -7.47 39.16 15.58
N GLU A 118 -7.59 37.99 14.95
CA GLU A 118 -8.65 37.01 15.21
C GLU A 118 -8.15 35.56 15.21
N THR A 119 -8.91 34.66 15.84
CA THR A 119 -8.74 33.21 15.73
C THR A 119 -9.68 32.67 14.65
N VAL A 120 -9.13 32.01 13.62
CA VAL A 120 -9.91 31.40 12.54
C VAL A 120 -10.23 29.95 12.89
N VAL A 121 -11.52 29.61 12.90
CA VAL A 121 -12.01 28.27 13.25
C VAL A 121 -12.58 27.59 12.01
N ILE A 122 -11.97 26.49 11.60
CA ILE A 122 -12.42 25.69 10.45
C ILE A 122 -13.30 24.56 10.97
N ALA A 123 -14.61 24.73 10.79
CA ALA A 123 -15.66 23.84 11.31
C ALA A 123 -16.51 23.16 10.21
N GLY A 124 -16.48 23.66 8.98
CA GLY A 124 -17.22 23.09 7.84
C GLY A 124 -16.44 22.02 7.08
N THR A 125 -17.19 21.15 6.39
CA THR A 125 -16.66 20.12 5.46
C THR A 125 -16.34 20.66 4.07
N GLN A 126 -16.85 21.86 3.73
CA GLN A 126 -16.72 22.42 2.39
C GLN A 126 -15.28 22.89 2.15
N THR A 127 -14.70 22.46 1.04
CA THR A 127 -13.37 22.87 0.57
C THR A 127 -13.36 24.37 0.30
N VAL A 128 -12.37 25.08 0.83
CA VAL A 128 -12.22 26.53 0.64
C VAL A 128 -10.75 26.93 0.60
N THR A 129 -10.40 27.79 -0.34
CA THR A 129 -9.08 28.43 -0.43
C THR A 129 -9.14 29.83 0.19
N ILE A 130 -8.47 30.03 1.33
CA ILE A 130 -8.26 31.34 1.94
C ILE A 130 -6.95 31.90 1.37
N ALA A 131 -7.02 32.95 0.57
CA ALA A 131 -5.90 33.50 -0.18
C ALA A 131 -5.68 34.98 0.10
N GLY A 132 -4.46 35.34 0.53
CA GLY A 132 -3.96 36.70 0.42
C GLY A 132 -3.58 37.06 -1.02
N PRO A 133 -3.15 38.30 -1.31
CA PRO A 133 -2.65 38.68 -2.62
C PRO A 133 -1.41 37.86 -2.99
N SER A 134 -1.27 37.53 -4.28
CA SER A 134 -0.12 36.76 -4.78
C SER A 134 1.21 37.44 -4.44
N ALA A 135 2.09 36.71 -3.75
CA ALA A 135 3.43 37.15 -3.37
C ALA A 135 4.50 36.14 -3.84
N SER A 136 5.72 36.62 -4.09
CA SER A 136 6.84 35.82 -4.60
C SER A 136 7.55 34.97 -3.52
N SER A 137 7.28 35.24 -2.25
CA SER A 137 7.78 34.49 -1.09
C SER A 137 6.87 34.74 0.12
N TYR A 138 6.93 33.90 1.16
CA TYR A 138 6.16 34.11 2.39
C TYR A 138 6.51 35.44 3.11
N ALA A 139 7.74 35.92 2.92
CA ALA A 139 8.23 37.19 3.47
C ALA A 139 7.63 38.42 2.77
N ALA A 140 7.07 38.24 1.56
CA ALA A 140 6.36 39.28 0.81
C ALA A 140 4.82 39.18 0.93
N ASN A 141 4.30 38.31 1.79
CA ASN A 141 2.86 38.21 2.06
C ASN A 141 2.36 39.49 2.74
N GLN A 142 1.24 40.03 2.22
CA GLN A 142 0.64 41.28 2.70
C GLN A 142 -0.48 41.06 3.73
N VAL A 143 -0.78 39.80 4.08
CA VAL A 143 -1.81 39.42 5.04
C VAL A 143 -1.17 38.67 6.20
N VAL A 144 -1.44 39.15 7.41
CA VAL A 144 -1.04 38.51 8.68
C VAL A 144 -2.30 38.24 9.50
N VAL A 145 -2.42 37.04 10.06
CA VAL A 145 -3.41 36.67 11.08
C VAL A 145 -2.65 36.46 12.39
N ALA A 146 -2.93 37.28 13.40
CA ALA A 146 -2.12 37.35 14.63
C ALA A 146 -2.99 37.36 15.88
N ALA A 147 -2.93 36.29 16.67
CA ALA A 147 -3.73 36.16 17.89
C ALA A 147 -2.97 35.41 18.99
N ALA A 148 -3.45 35.54 20.23
CA ALA A 148 -2.92 34.87 21.41
C ALA A 148 -3.97 33.91 22.04
N PRO A 149 -4.44 32.88 21.32
CA PRO A 149 -5.39 31.89 21.86
C PRO A 149 -4.76 31.11 23.02
N THR A 150 -5.55 30.83 24.05
CA THR A 150 -5.09 30.13 25.26
C THR A 150 -5.32 28.61 25.18
N GLY A 151 -4.58 27.86 25.99
CA GLY A 151 -4.72 26.40 26.08
C GLY A 151 -4.08 25.66 24.89
N THR A 152 -4.87 24.88 24.16
CA THR A 152 -4.43 24.06 23.01
C THR A 152 -4.98 24.55 21.66
N ALA A 153 -5.72 25.66 21.65
CA ALA A 153 -6.23 26.28 20.44
C ALA A 153 -5.11 26.96 19.65
N GLY A 154 -5.12 26.81 18.32
CA GLY A 154 -4.23 27.52 17.41
C GLY A 154 -4.88 28.78 16.82
N VAL A 155 -4.07 29.69 16.28
CA VAL A 155 -4.55 30.90 15.58
C VAL A 155 -5.42 30.52 14.38
N VAL A 156 -5.04 29.46 13.67
CA VAL A 156 -5.98 28.66 12.87
C VAL A 156 -6.24 27.35 13.62
N SER A 157 -7.51 27.06 13.87
CA SER A 157 -7.96 25.85 14.57
C SER A 157 -8.95 25.06 13.72
N PHE A 158 -8.52 23.88 13.26
CA PHE A 158 -9.39 22.89 12.65
C PHE A 158 -9.94 22.02 13.78
N ASN A 159 -11.21 22.21 14.15
CA ASN A 159 -11.73 21.73 15.44
C ASN A 159 -12.53 20.40 15.33
N THR A 160 -12.61 19.82 14.13
CA THR A 160 -13.48 18.68 13.82
C THR A 160 -12.79 17.69 12.90
N GLN A 161 -13.06 16.40 13.12
CA GLN A 161 -12.62 15.30 12.26
C GLN A 161 -13.00 15.48 10.79
N LYS A 162 -14.01 16.32 10.53
CA LYS A 162 -14.71 16.45 9.24
C LYS A 162 -14.15 17.55 8.33
N SER A 163 -13.17 18.34 8.78
CA SER A 163 -12.56 19.38 7.94
C SER A 163 -11.76 18.74 6.81
N THR A 164 -12.04 19.13 5.55
CA THR A 164 -11.37 18.56 4.38
C THR A 164 -11.17 19.58 3.26
N GLY A 165 -10.05 19.46 2.51
CA GLY A 165 -9.76 20.30 1.35
C GLY A 165 -9.67 21.80 1.62
N VAL A 166 -9.19 22.21 2.79
CA VAL A 166 -9.02 23.63 3.14
C VAL A 166 -7.58 24.05 2.92
N THR A 167 -7.41 25.17 2.20
CA THR A 167 -6.12 25.66 1.72
C THR A 167 -5.88 27.09 2.16
N PHE A 168 -4.72 27.37 2.75
CA PHE A 168 -4.22 28.73 2.96
C PHE A 168 -3.16 29.07 1.91
N ARG A 169 -3.25 30.26 1.31
CA ARG A 169 -2.27 30.79 0.35
C ARG A 169 -1.86 32.21 0.70
N ASN A 170 -0.56 32.51 0.63
CA ASN A 170 -0.03 33.88 0.74
C ASN A 170 -0.44 34.63 2.04
N ILE A 171 -0.61 33.89 3.14
CA ILE A 171 -1.02 34.40 4.46
C ILE A 171 0.00 33.98 5.52
N ASN A 172 0.34 34.89 6.42
CA ASN A 172 1.18 34.61 7.59
C ASN A 172 0.29 34.44 8.83
N ILE A 173 0.57 33.42 9.64
CA ILE A 173 -0.22 32.99 10.81
C ILE A 173 0.72 32.98 12.02
N THR A 174 0.49 33.89 12.97
CA THR A 174 1.42 34.16 14.07
C THR A 174 0.73 34.03 15.42
N ASN A 175 1.12 33.03 16.23
CA ASN A 175 0.69 32.95 17.62
C ASN A 175 1.55 33.86 18.52
N THR A 176 0.92 34.92 19.02
CA THR A 176 1.53 35.95 19.87
C THR A 176 1.35 35.70 21.37
N LEU A 177 0.77 34.56 21.77
CA LEU A 177 0.73 34.14 23.18
C LEU A 177 2.15 33.80 23.66
N SER A 178 2.86 34.78 24.20
CA SER A 178 4.13 34.60 24.91
C SER A 178 3.89 33.82 26.21
N PRO A 179 4.19 32.50 26.28
CA PRO A 179 3.64 31.65 27.34
C PRO A 179 4.72 31.25 28.35
N ALA A 180 4.42 31.37 29.64
CA ALA A 180 5.26 30.85 30.71
C ALA A 180 5.22 29.29 30.72
N GLY A 181 5.96 28.65 29.80
CA GLY A 181 6.09 27.20 29.67
C GLY A 181 5.00 26.49 28.85
N GLY A 182 4.13 27.22 28.14
CA GLY A 182 2.93 26.68 27.49
C GLY A 182 3.10 26.13 26.06
N LYS A 183 2.01 25.54 25.55
CA LYS A 183 1.76 25.37 24.11
C LYS A 183 1.18 26.66 23.55
N ALA A 184 1.46 26.96 22.28
CA ALA A 184 0.86 28.09 21.57
C ALA A 184 0.82 27.82 20.04
N PRO A 185 -0.02 26.90 19.54
CA PRO A 185 0.02 26.53 18.13
C PRO A 185 -0.27 27.72 17.20
N ALA A 186 0.47 27.85 16.10
CA ALA A 186 0.01 28.67 14.97
C ALA A 186 -1.16 27.95 14.30
N VAL A 187 -1.06 26.62 14.16
CA VAL A 187 -2.08 25.73 13.61
C VAL A 187 -2.33 24.56 14.56
N THR A 188 -3.58 24.39 15.01
CA THR A 188 -4.06 23.14 15.59
C THR A 188 -4.90 22.42 14.54
N MET A 189 -4.45 21.24 14.10
CA MET A 189 -5.01 20.49 12.98
C MET A 189 -5.91 19.32 13.43
N TYR A 190 -7.03 19.16 12.72
CA TYR A 190 -7.88 17.98 12.73
C TYR A 190 -8.60 17.91 11.37
N GLY A 191 -8.45 16.81 10.63
CA GLY A 191 -9.01 16.67 9.28
C GLY A 191 -7.99 16.24 8.22
N MET A 192 -8.36 16.23 6.95
CA MET A 192 -7.52 15.67 5.86
C MET A 192 -7.41 16.61 4.65
N ASN A 193 -6.43 16.37 3.78
CA ASN A 193 -6.23 17.10 2.53
C ASN A 193 -6.07 18.62 2.74
N MET A 194 -5.23 18.98 3.71
CA MET A 194 -5.00 20.37 4.13
C MET A 194 -3.75 20.95 3.50
N ALA A 195 -3.78 22.21 3.09
CA ALA A 195 -2.63 22.84 2.42
C ALA A 195 -2.26 24.23 2.96
N PHE A 196 -0.95 24.48 3.06
CA PHE A 196 -0.37 25.81 3.29
C PHE A 196 0.66 26.10 2.19
N TYR A 197 0.32 27.01 1.27
CA TYR A 197 1.19 27.42 0.16
C TYR A 197 1.72 28.83 0.36
N ASN A 198 3.05 29.01 0.33
CA ASN A 198 3.69 30.31 0.53
C ASN A 198 3.15 31.04 1.77
N CYS A 199 3.08 30.35 2.91
CA CYS A 199 2.59 30.87 4.19
C CYS A 199 3.75 30.95 5.20
N ALA A 200 3.56 31.68 6.30
CA ALA A 200 4.43 31.57 7.47
C ALA A 200 3.62 31.10 8.68
N LEU A 201 4.11 30.08 9.38
CA LEU A 201 3.52 29.56 10.62
C LEU A 201 4.49 29.87 11.76
N ILE A 202 4.17 30.86 12.59
CA ILE A 202 5.09 31.40 13.60
C ILE A 202 4.48 31.25 14.99
N SER A 203 5.26 30.78 15.96
CA SER A 203 4.83 30.75 17.36
C SER A 203 5.92 31.18 18.34
N THR A 204 5.48 31.85 19.40
CA THR A 204 6.28 32.18 20.60
C THR A 204 6.28 31.07 21.67
N GLY A 205 5.55 29.96 21.46
CA GLY A 205 5.47 28.82 22.36
C GLY A 205 5.57 27.46 21.66
N THR A 206 5.44 26.36 22.41
CA THR A 206 5.66 25.01 21.86
C THR A 206 4.50 24.53 20.99
N GLY A 207 4.78 23.67 20.00
CA GLY A 207 3.74 23.04 19.17
C GLY A 207 3.24 23.86 17.97
N VAL A 208 4.14 24.55 17.24
CA VAL A 208 3.82 25.48 16.13
C VAL A 208 2.74 24.93 15.20
N TYR A 209 2.92 23.70 14.74
CA TYR A 209 1.90 22.86 14.11
C TYR A 209 1.62 21.68 15.04
N THR A 210 0.41 21.59 15.57
CA THR A 210 -0.05 20.52 16.48
C THR A 210 -1.18 19.75 15.82
N ALA A 211 -1.07 18.42 15.70
CA ALA A 211 -2.12 17.60 15.09
C ALA A 211 -2.88 16.74 16.10
N SER A 212 -4.21 16.70 15.96
CA SER A 212 -5.11 15.80 16.68
C SER A 212 -5.24 14.47 15.94
N PHE A 213 -5.48 14.52 14.63
CA PHE A 213 -5.15 13.52 13.59
C PHE A 213 -5.29 14.25 12.24
N GLY A 214 -4.52 13.88 11.21
CA GLY A 214 -4.75 14.44 9.87
C GLY A 214 -3.60 14.44 8.89
N THR A 215 -3.92 14.64 7.61
CA THR A 215 -2.97 14.80 6.48
C THR A 215 -2.85 16.26 6.05
N THR A 216 -1.62 16.75 5.93
CA THR A 216 -1.32 18.13 5.53
C THR A 216 -0.10 18.22 4.62
N LEU A 217 -0.12 19.14 3.67
CA LEU A 217 1.04 19.62 2.92
C LEU A 217 1.38 21.06 3.32
N ILE A 218 2.63 21.30 3.70
CA ILE A 218 3.19 22.66 3.83
C ILE A 218 4.23 22.84 2.72
N SER A 219 4.05 23.84 1.86
CA SER A 219 4.89 24.04 0.68
C SER A 219 5.26 25.50 0.42
N GLY A 220 6.52 25.76 0.03
CA GLY A 220 7.04 27.11 -0.24
C GLY A 220 7.01 28.04 0.98
N SER A 221 6.92 27.47 2.18
CA SER A 221 6.43 28.15 3.39
C SER A 221 7.51 28.26 4.47
N TYR A 222 7.19 28.96 5.56
CA TYR A 222 8.06 29.19 6.72
C TYR A 222 7.43 28.59 7.98
N ILE A 223 8.22 27.95 8.84
CA ILE A 223 7.77 27.40 10.13
C ILE A 223 8.75 27.85 11.22
N GLU A 224 8.30 28.61 12.21
CA GLU A 224 9.15 29.13 13.30
C GLU A 224 8.57 28.84 14.69
N GLY A 225 9.41 28.35 15.60
CA GLY A 225 9.07 28.32 17.03
C GLY A 225 10.14 27.70 17.94
N PRO A 226 9.97 27.78 19.27
CA PRO A 226 11.01 27.45 20.24
C PRO A 226 11.32 25.96 20.36
N ASP A 227 10.31 25.08 20.41
CA ASP A 227 10.47 23.63 20.57
C ASP A 227 9.21 22.87 20.13
N LYS A 228 9.35 21.60 19.74
CA LYS A 228 8.30 20.71 19.24
C LYS A 228 7.54 21.36 18.08
N LEU A 229 8.25 21.72 17.01
CA LEU A 229 7.66 22.51 15.91
C LEU A 229 6.51 21.76 15.22
N LEU A 230 6.68 20.46 15.02
CA LEU A 230 5.70 19.54 14.46
C LEU A 230 5.34 18.50 15.54
N TYR A 231 4.13 18.56 16.09
CA TYR A 231 3.79 17.90 17.37
C TYR A 231 2.55 16.98 17.29
N ASN A 232 2.62 15.87 18.04
CA ASN A 232 1.53 14.93 18.34
C ASN A 232 1.14 13.98 17.18
N TYR A 233 -0.15 13.76 16.87
CA TYR A 233 -0.60 12.76 15.89
C TYR A 233 -0.51 13.29 14.44
N VAL A 234 0.71 13.55 13.98
CA VAL A 234 1.01 14.19 12.69
C VAL A 234 1.07 13.18 11.55
N THR A 235 0.44 13.50 10.41
CA THR A 235 0.84 13.00 9.08
C THR A 235 1.08 14.22 8.16
N LEU A 236 2.34 14.57 7.87
CA LEU A 236 2.68 15.87 7.26
C LEU A 236 3.84 15.78 6.26
N TYR A 237 3.59 16.26 5.04
CA TYR A 237 4.63 16.49 4.03
C TYR A 237 5.05 17.97 4.05
N VAL A 238 6.35 18.24 4.13
CA VAL A 238 6.94 19.59 4.08
C VAL A 238 7.85 19.68 2.86
N TYR A 239 7.53 20.57 1.92
CA TYR A 239 8.22 20.67 0.63
C TYR A 239 8.75 22.08 0.36
N LYS A 240 10.01 22.23 -0.09
CA LYS A 240 10.64 23.53 -0.43
C LYS A 240 10.35 24.64 0.58
N SER A 241 10.38 24.31 1.87
CA SER A 241 10.00 25.19 2.96
C SER A 241 11.17 25.40 3.93
N THR A 242 11.13 26.50 4.68
CA THR A 242 12.18 26.87 5.64
C THR A 242 11.69 26.67 7.07
N ILE A 243 12.38 25.83 7.84
CA ILE A 243 12.08 25.51 9.24
C ILE A 243 13.13 26.20 10.12
N VAL A 244 12.67 27.01 11.07
CA VAL A 244 13.50 27.84 11.95
C VAL A 244 13.15 27.58 13.41
N PRO A 245 13.81 26.60 14.07
CA PRO A 245 13.74 26.48 15.51
C PRO A 245 14.42 27.70 16.15
N THR A 246 13.79 28.28 17.18
CA THR A 246 14.34 29.45 17.90
C THR A 246 14.92 29.11 19.28
N GLY A 247 14.56 27.95 19.84
CA GLY A 247 15.16 27.42 21.07
C GLY A 247 16.39 26.55 20.82
N GLY A 248 17.25 26.41 21.84
CA GLY A 248 18.27 25.37 21.90
C GLY A 248 17.69 24.05 22.39
N SER A 249 18.29 22.92 22.03
CA SER A 249 17.73 21.56 22.29
C SER A 249 16.33 21.31 21.69
N ALA A 250 15.90 22.14 20.74
CA ALA A 250 14.57 22.11 20.14
C ALA A 250 14.36 20.84 19.30
N ASN A 251 13.18 20.25 19.38
CA ASN A 251 12.76 19.12 18.58
C ASN A 251 11.95 19.63 17.38
N ILE A 252 12.36 19.30 16.16
CA ILE A 252 11.60 19.66 14.95
C ILE A 252 10.35 18.79 14.88
N PHE A 253 10.52 17.46 14.99
CA PHE A 253 9.43 16.51 15.14
C PHE A 253 9.35 15.94 16.56
N PHE A 254 8.14 15.93 17.13
CA PHE A 254 7.83 15.25 18.39
C PHE A 254 6.44 14.62 18.33
N GLY A 255 6.32 13.56 17.50
CA GLY A 255 5.06 12.87 17.24
C GLY A 255 4.86 11.59 18.06
N GLN A 256 3.69 10.99 17.91
CA GLN A 256 3.32 9.70 18.53
C GLN A 256 2.33 8.95 17.63
N GLY A 257 2.57 7.68 17.36
CA GLY A 257 1.64 6.78 16.69
C GLY A 257 0.47 6.35 17.57
N TYR A 258 -0.55 5.76 16.94
CA TYR A 258 -1.83 5.45 17.56
C TYR A 258 -2.26 4.01 17.23
N GLN A 259 -2.79 3.28 18.22
CA GLN A 259 -3.30 1.93 18.02
C GLN A 259 -4.83 1.92 17.99
N THR A 260 -5.42 1.28 16.98
CA THR A 260 -6.87 1.03 16.91
C THR A 260 -7.15 -0.30 16.22
N ALA A 261 -8.17 -1.03 16.66
CA ALA A 261 -8.48 -2.40 16.23
C ALA A 261 -7.25 -3.37 16.28
N GLY A 262 -6.30 -3.14 17.19
CA GLY A 262 -5.04 -3.87 17.29
C GLY A 262 -3.93 -3.41 16.34
N VAL A 263 -4.25 -2.67 15.28
CA VAL A 263 -3.30 -2.15 14.29
C VAL A 263 -2.66 -0.85 14.79
N TRP A 264 -1.34 -0.71 14.61
CA TRP A 264 -0.61 0.52 14.87
C TRP A 264 -0.50 1.39 13.61
N TYR A 265 -0.78 2.68 13.76
CA TYR A 265 -0.62 3.71 12.74
C TYR A 265 0.50 4.66 13.16
N ASN A 266 1.42 4.94 12.24
CA ASN A 266 2.58 5.79 12.50
C ASN A 266 2.17 7.27 12.53
N SER A 267 2.72 8.06 13.48
CA SER A 267 2.86 9.49 13.22
C SER A 267 4.09 9.69 12.33
N SER A 268 3.88 10.30 11.18
CA SER A 268 4.84 10.29 10.07
C SER A 268 5.05 11.69 9.50
N ILE A 269 6.31 12.10 9.32
CA ILE A 269 6.65 13.29 8.53
C ILE A 269 7.65 12.97 7.41
N VAL A 270 7.55 13.75 6.33
CA VAL A 270 8.58 13.85 5.31
C VAL A 270 8.93 15.33 5.13
N VAL A 271 10.22 15.64 5.19
CA VAL A 271 10.78 16.96 4.91
C VAL A 271 11.64 16.82 3.66
N ASP A 272 11.09 17.25 2.52
CA ASP A 272 11.72 17.13 1.20
C ASP A 272 12.14 18.50 0.65
N SER A 273 13.33 18.54 0.05
CA SER A 273 13.86 19.70 -0.69
C SER A 273 13.80 21.03 0.09
N SER A 274 13.85 20.94 1.42
CA SER A 274 13.56 22.01 2.37
C SER A 274 14.83 22.44 3.10
N SER A 275 14.75 23.45 3.97
CA SER A 275 15.94 23.93 4.72
C SER A 275 15.63 24.14 6.19
N ILE A 276 16.52 23.65 7.06
CA ILE A 276 16.48 23.87 8.51
C ILE A 276 17.60 24.82 8.90
N GLN A 277 17.22 26.00 9.40
CA GLN A 277 18.11 27.15 9.55
C GLN A 277 18.08 27.75 10.96
N GLN A 278 19.20 28.31 11.38
CA GLN A 278 19.32 29.16 12.56
C GLN A 278 18.68 30.53 12.26
N LYS A 279 17.87 31.06 13.19
CA LYS A 279 17.29 32.41 13.02
C LYS A 279 18.39 33.46 13.09
N ALA A 280 18.43 34.36 12.10
CA ALA A 280 19.35 35.50 12.11
C ALA A 280 19.21 36.32 13.41
N GLY A 281 20.32 36.57 14.10
CA GLY A 281 20.35 37.28 15.39
C GLY A 281 20.10 36.40 16.64
N LEU A 282 19.72 35.13 16.48
CA LEU A 282 19.68 34.15 17.59
C LEU A 282 20.87 33.19 17.52
N THR A 283 21.26 32.64 18.66
CA THR A 283 22.21 31.52 18.74
C THR A 283 21.55 30.34 19.43
N ASN A 284 21.29 29.28 18.67
CA ASN A 284 20.79 28.01 19.20
C ASN A 284 21.56 26.82 18.61
N SER A 285 21.55 25.70 19.33
CA SER A 285 22.32 24.49 19.02
C SER A 285 21.68 23.27 19.65
N TYR A 286 22.16 22.08 19.28
CA TYR A 286 21.61 20.78 19.67
C TYR A 286 20.14 20.60 19.25
N VAL A 287 19.73 21.19 18.13
CA VAL A 287 18.41 20.95 17.55
C VAL A 287 18.33 19.49 17.10
N TYR A 288 17.22 18.82 17.40
CA TYR A 288 16.97 17.44 17.01
C TYR A 288 15.95 17.37 15.87
N LEU A 289 16.29 16.61 14.83
CA LEU A 289 15.41 16.31 13.71
C LEU A 289 14.10 15.65 14.20
N ALA A 290 14.22 14.68 15.11
CA ALA A 290 13.09 13.98 15.71
C ALA A 290 13.35 13.51 17.14
N SER A 291 12.26 13.31 17.88
CA SER A 291 12.17 12.59 19.15
C SER A 291 10.80 11.91 19.26
N PRO A 292 10.69 10.70 19.87
CA PRO A 292 9.40 10.06 20.09
C PRO A 292 8.67 10.69 21.30
N ASN A 293 7.42 11.14 21.11
CA ASN A 293 6.47 11.40 22.21
C ASN A 293 5.77 10.09 22.66
N GLY A 294 5.82 9.05 21.83
CA GLY A 294 5.37 7.69 22.12
C GLY A 294 5.78 6.72 21.01
N ASN A 295 5.15 5.55 20.97
CA ASN A 295 5.48 4.48 20.02
C ASN A 295 5.12 4.85 18.57
N TYR A 296 5.69 4.14 17.59
CA TYR A 296 5.37 4.19 16.16
C TYR A 296 5.48 5.60 15.56
N THR A 297 6.70 6.14 15.59
CA THR A 297 7.04 7.44 14.99
C THR A 297 7.95 7.28 13.77
N ALA A 298 7.62 7.96 12.68
CA ALA A 298 8.40 8.02 11.45
C ALA A 298 8.79 9.47 11.10
N ALA A 299 10.04 9.71 10.71
CA ALA A 299 10.49 11.01 10.21
C ALA A 299 11.61 10.85 9.17
N ILE A 300 11.36 11.34 7.96
CA ILE A 300 12.29 11.29 6.83
C ILE A 300 12.72 12.71 6.47
N PHE A 301 14.03 12.96 6.45
CA PHE A 301 14.61 14.21 5.96
C PHE A 301 15.37 13.91 4.68
N ARG A 302 14.91 14.44 3.55
CA ARG A 302 15.41 14.07 2.22
C ARG A 302 15.65 15.25 1.30
N GLY A 303 16.73 15.21 0.52
CA GLY A 303 17.14 16.29 -0.40
C GLY A 303 17.29 17.68 0.26
N SER A 304 17.38 17.74 1.58
CA SER A 304 17.16 18.95 2.38
C SER A 304 18.46 19.53 2.93
N ASN A 305 18.50 20.83 3.15
CA ASN A 305 19.67 21.53 3.69
C ASN A 305 19.56 21.71 5.21
N LEU A 306 20.44 21.04 5.95
CA LEU A 306 20.47 20.97 7.40
C LEU A 306 21.62 21.85 7.94
N GLY A 307 21.27 22.94 8.63
CA GLY A 307 22.24 23.87 9.21
C GLY A 307 23.04 23.29 10.38
N SER A 308 24.14 23.97 10.76
CA SER A 308 25.06 23.57 11.84
C SER A 308 24.45 23.49 13.25
N LEU A 309 23.20 23.95 13.43
CA LEU A 309 22.48 23.87 14.71
C LEU A 309 21.98 22.46 15.08
N ILE A 310 21.95 21.52 14.11
CA ILE A 310 21.54 20.13 14.35
C ILE A 310 22.54 19.41 15.26
N ALA A 311 22.03 18.65 16.24
CA ALA A 311 22.84 17.85 17.14
C ALA A 311 23.65 16.77 16.40
N PRO A 312 24.87 16.41 16.84
CA PRO A 312 25.65 15.34 16.21
C PRO A 312 24.93 13.98 16.14
N THR A 313 24.05 13.67 17.11
CA THR A 313 23.21 12.46 17.13
C THR A 313 21.98 12.54 16.24
N GLY A 314 21.65 13.73 15.69
CA GLY A 314 20.51 13.98 14.81
C GLY A 314 19.17 14.00 15.52
N VAL A 315 18.86 12.91 16.19
CA VAL A 315 17.63 12.68 16.97
C VAL A 315 17.94 12.57 18.46
N ARG A 316 16.90 12.63 19.30
CA ARG A 316 17.00 12.48 20.76
C ARG A 316 16.16 11.31 21.25
N THR A 317 16.67 10.10 20.98
CA THR A 317 16.27 8.85 21.62
C THR A 317 17.50 7.95 21.80
N THR A 318 17.41 6.99 22.71
CA THR A 318 18.38 5.89 22.90
C THR A 318 17.71 4.52 22.81
N VAL A 319 16.42 4.48 22.45
CA VAL A 319 15.61 3.26 22.33
C VAL A 319 14.86 3.28 21.01
N CYS A 320 15.25 2.40 20.08
CA CYS A 320 14.68 2.36 18.73
C CYS A 320 13.35 1.62 18.65
N ASN A 321 12.99 0.82 19.65
CA ASN A 321 11.77 -0.01 19.66
C ASN A 321 10.46 0.79 19.59
N TYR A 322 10.52 2.12 19.77
CA TYR A 322 9.40 3.04 19.67
C TYR A 322 9.39 3.86 18.36
N VAL A 323 10.44 3.72 17.55
CA VAL A 323 10.63 4.42 16.28
C VAL A 323 10.36 3.45 15.13
N ALA A 324 9.45 3.83 14.22
CA ALA A 324 9.21 3.07 12.99
C ALA A 324 10.36 3.29 11.99
N VAL A 325 10.77 4.56 11.81
CA VAL A 325 12.02 4.95 11.15
C VAL A 325 12.37 6.40 11.49
N TYR A 326 13.63 6.69 11.80
CA TYR A 326 14.19 8.03 11.61
C TYR A 326 15.33 7.90 10.60
N GLY A 327 15.40 8.80 9.63
CA GLY A 327 16.50 8.74 8.68
C GLY A 327 16.63 9.90 7.70
N GLU A 328 17.82 9.95 7.11
CA GLU A 328 18.28 10.95 6.18
C GLU A 328 18.56 10.36 4.79
N TYR A 329 18.29 11.15 3.73
CA TYR A 329 18.66 10.80 2.37
C TYR A 329 19.09 12.02 1.55
N ALA A 330 20.29 11.98 0.95
CA ALA A 330 20.80 13.04 0.06
C ALA A 330 20.71 14.48 0.64
N ASN A 331 20.76 14.63 1.97
CA ASN A 331 20.77 15.92 2.63
C ASN A 331 22.12 16.63 2.46
N THR A 332 22.10 17.95 2.63
CA THR A 332 23.27 18.83 2.49
C THR A 332 23.41 19.75 3.69
N GLY A 333 24.54 20.46 3.81
CA GLY A 333 24.78 21.39 4.91
C GLY A 333 25.46 20.76 6.12
N ALA A 334 25.93 21.60 7.04
CA ALA A 334 26.82 21.20 8.13
C ALA A 334 26.17 20.33 9.22
N GLY A 335 24.83 20.26 9.27
CA GLY A 335 24.05 19.43 10.19
C GLY A 335 23.55 18.12 9.61
N ALA A 336 23.88 17.79 8.35
CA ALA A 336 23.45 16.56 7.70
C ALA A 336 24.25 15.33 8.15
N MET A 337 23.69 14.14 7.92
CA MET A 337 24.41 12.89 8.12
C MET A 337 25.60 12.78 7.15
N SER A 338 26.75 12.38 7.68
CA SER A 338 28.02 12.27 6.96
C SER A 338 28.90 11.19 7.57
N SER A 339 29.99 10.81 6.90
CA SER A 339 30.92 9.77 7.36
C SER A 339 31.56 10.05 8.73
N SER A 340 31.58 11.29 9.21
CA SER A 340 32.14 11.67 10.51
C SER A 340 31.13 11.62 11.66
N ASN A 341 29.81 11.60 11.38
CA ASN A 341 28.76 11.61 12.41
C ASN A 341 27.78 10.41 12.33
N SER A 342 27.78 9.65 11.24
CA SER A 342 26.84 8.54 11.00
C SER A 342 26.84 7.46 12.09
N ALA A 343 27.99 7.16 12.71
CA ALA A 343 28.06 6.22 13.83
C ALA A 343 27.24 6.72 15.06
N SER A 344 27.35 8.01 15.40
CA SER A 344 26.60 8.66 16.48
C SER A 344 25.11 8.81 16.17
N ARG A 345 24.76 8.85 14.88
CA ARG A 345 23.39 8.92 14.35
C ARG A 345 22.69 7.57 14.46
N VAL A 346 23.30 6.52 13.92
CA VAL A 346 22.76 5.16 13.95
C VAL A 346 22.62 4.65 15.39
N ALA A 347 23.57 4.98 16.27
CA ALA A 347 23.47 4.69 17.71
C ALA A 347 22.29 5.41 18.42
N ALA A 348 21.77 6.49 17.85
CA ALA A 348 20.59 7.22 18.30
C ALA A 348 19.31 6.87 17.51
N CYS A 349 19.34 5.83 16.67
CA CYS A 349 18.26 5.39 15.78
C CYS A 349 18.02 6.24 14.49
N ASP A 350 18.91 7.18 14.16
CA ASP A 350 18.88 7.98 12.93
C ASP A 350 19.68 7.28 11.82
N GLN A 351 19.03 6.91 10.71
CA GLN A 351 19.56 6.00 9.69
C GLN A 351 19.88 6.70 8.37
N SER A 352 21.01 6.35 7.75
CA SER A 352 21.25 6.68 6.34
C SER A 352 20.39 5.77 5.47
N LEU A 353 19.45 6.34 4.71
CA LEU A 353 18.50 5.58 3.89
C LEU A 353 19.03 5.31 2.48
N THR A 354 18.43 4.34 1.81
CA THR A 354 18.60 4.08 0.37
C THR A 354 17.42 4.63 -0.43
N ALA A 355 17.63 4.86 -1.74
CA ALA A 355 16.58 5.28 -2.68
C ALA A 355 15.31 4.39 -2.61
N SER A 356 15.50 3.07 -2.49
CA SER A 356 14.42 2.09 -2.38
C SER A 356 13.65 2.18 -1.06
N GLN A 357 14.28 2.61 0.04
CA GLN A 357 13.56 2.90 1.29
C GLN A 357 12.80 4.23 1.22
N VAL A 358 13.37 5.25 0.54
CA VAL A 358 12.74 6.57 0.35
C VAL A 358 11.50 6.49 -0.54
N SER A 359 11.42 5.52 -1.46
CA SER A 359 10.23 5.28 -2.29
C SER A 359 8.95 4.96 -1.49
N GLY A 360 9.08 4.41 -0.27
CA GLY A 360 7.96 4.23 0.66
C GLY A 360 7.48 5.52 1.35
N TYR A 361 8.10 6.66 1.03
CA TYR A 361 7.86 7.97 1.63
C TYR A 361 7.79 9.10 0.59
N THR A 362 7.28 8.80 -0.60
CA THR A 362 6.68 9.80 -1.49
C THR A 362 5.39 10.36 -0.87
N ILE A 363 4.87 11.46 -1.40
CA ILE A 363 3.73 12.16 -0.76
C ILE A 363 2.43 11.34 -0.73
N ASP A 364 2.18 10.54 -1.77
CA ASP A 364 1.06 9.60 -1.83
C ASP A 364 1.22 8.44 -0.82
N GLN A 365 2.41 7.88 -0.66
CA GLN A 365 2.66 6.81 0.31
C GLN A 365 2.54 7.33 1.75
N LEU A 366 3.07 8.53 2.04
CA LEU A 366 2.96 9.16 3.35
C LEU A 366 1.50 9.36 3.77
N PHE A 367 0.65 9.86 2.87
CA PHE A 367 -0.76 10.10 3.16
C PHE A 367 -1.59 8.80 3.10
N GLY A 368 -1.25 7.85 2.22
CA GLY A 368 -1.86 6.52 2.17
C GLY A 368 -1.60 5.67 3.42
N HIS A 369 -0.45 5.86 4.07
CA HIS A 369 -0.11 5.26 5.37
C HIS A 369 -0.35 6.20 6.57
N GLY A 370 -1.20 7.22 6.40
CA GLY A 370 -1.69 8.06 7.49
C GLY A 370 -2.60 7.32 8.48
N PHE A 371 -3.05 8.03 9.52
CA PHE A 371 -3.94 7.47 10.55
C PHE A 371 -5.27 6.96 9.98
N SER A 372 -5.83 5.93 10.61
CA SER A 372 -7.17 5.40 10.27
C SER A 372 -8.23 6.50 10.27
N GLY A 373 -9.02 6.57 9.19
CA GLY A 373 -9.99 7.64 8.93
C GLY A 373 -9.41 8.92 8.28
N TYR A 374 -8.09 9.02 8.12
CA TYR A 374 -7.42 10.19 7.52
C TYR A 374 -6.46 9.80 6.38
N SER A 375 -6.28 8.50 6.13
CA SER A 375 -5.39 7.99 5.08
C SER A 375 -6.00 8.06 3.67
N SER A 376 -5.19 8.52 2.72
CA SER A 376 -5.52 8.55 1.30
C SER A 376 -4.26 8.66 0.45
N TYR A 377 -4.14 7.84 -0.60
CA TYR A 377 -3.13 8.01 -1.65
C TYR A 377 -3.52 9.10 -2.66
N ASP A 378 -4.73 9.66 -2.58
CA ASP A 378 -5.19 10.74 -3.45
C ASP A 378 -4.42 12.04 -3.17
N THR A 379 -3.76 12.54 -4.20
CA THR A 379 -2.98 13.78 -4.22
C THR A 379 -3.61 14.85 -5.11
N THR A 380 -4.76 14.61 -5.73
CA THR A 380 -5.39 15.52 -6.72
C THR A 380 -5.92 16.83 -6.14
N TRP A 381 -6.06 16.91 -4.80
CA TRP A 381 -6.35 18.14 -4.06
C TRP A 381 -5.14 19.08 -3.92
N ILE A 382 -3.93 18.58 -4.19
CA ILE A 382 -2.69 19.35 -4.17
C ILE A 382 -2.61 20.19 -5.44
N ASP A 383 -2.15 21.44 -5.30
CA ASP A 383 -1.81 22.30 -6.44
C ASP A 383 -0.94 21.56 -7.47
N SER A 384 -1.42 21.45 -8.71
CA SER A 384 -0.79 20.61 -9.73
C SER A 384 0.65 21.02 -10.04
N SER A 385 1.01 22.30 -9.90
CA SER A 385 2.39 22.78 -10.10
C SER A 385 3.32 22.36 -8.95
N VAL A 386 2.78 22.28 -7.73
CA VAL A 386 3.50 21.79 -6.55
C VAL A 386 3.61 20.26 -6.60
N LEU A 387 2.54 19.55 -6.98
CA LEU A 387 2.57 18.10 -7.11
C LEU A 387 3.57 17.64 -8.18
N GLN A 388 3.59 18.27 -9.36
CA GLN A 388 4.60 18.03 -10.40
C GLN A 388 6.02 18.33 -9.91
N SER A 389 6.20 19.36 -9.08
CA SER A 389 7.49 19.68 -8.46
C SER A 389 7.95 18.60 -7.47
N ILE A 390 7.03 18.04 -6.67
CA ILE A 390 7.30 16.92 -5.74
C ILE A 390 7.61 15.64 -6.54
N GLN A 391 6.82 15.31 -7.55
CA GLN A 391 7.07 14.14 -8.41
C GLN A 391 8.41 14.24 -9.16
N SER A 392 8.83 15.45 -9.56
CA SER A 392 10.17 15.69 -10.11
C SER A 392 11.27 15.49 -9.07
N SER A 393 11.01 15.88 -7.81
CA SER A 393 11.88 15.61 -6.66
C SER A 393 12.03 14.10 -6.43
N ASP A 394 10.92 13.36 -6.42
CA ASP A 394 10.89 11.90 -6.29
C ASP A 394 11.67 11.20 -7.41
N ALA A 395 11.43 11.56 -8.68
CA ALA A 395 12.17 11.01 -9.81
C ALA A 395 13.69 11.25 -9.69
N SER A 396 14.10 12.44 -9.22
CA SER A 396 15.53 12.77 -9.04
C SER A 396 16.20 12.06 -7.86
N GLN A 397 15.43 11.65 -6.84
CA GLN A 397 15.94 11.07 -5.59
C GLN A 397 15.84 9.54 -5.55
N VAL A 398 14.75 8.97 -6.06
CA VAL A 398 14.47 7.52 -6.04
C VAL A 398 15.18 6.80 -7.20
N GLY A 399 15.40 7.49 -8.32
CA GLY A 399 16.06 6.95 -9.51
C GLY A 399 15.14 6.04 -10.34
N SER A 400 15.36 6.04 -11.66
CA SER A 400 14.56 5.24 -12.58
C SER A 400 14.93 3.76 -12.52
N VAL A 401 14.01 2.91 -12.05
CA VAL A 401 13.97 1.51 -12.50
C VAL A 401 13.66 1.52 -14.01
N SER A 402 14.61 1.04 -14.81
CA SER A 402 14.71 1.40 -16.23
C SER A 402 13.58 0.84 -17.10
N SER A 403 12.69 1.72 -17.56
CA SER A 403 11.95 1.48 -18.81
C SER A 403 12.92 1.54 -19.99
N SER A 404 12.83 0.60 -20.93
CA SER A 404 13.56 0.67 -22.21
C SER A 404 12.82 -0.03 -23.34
N ALA A 405 12.80 0.64 -24.50
CA ALA A 405 12.34 0.19 -25.82
C ALA A 405 10.81 0.03 -26.05
N ILE A 406 10.17 1.13 -26.47
CA ILE A 406 9.69 1.21 -27.87
C ILE A 406 10.24 2.49 -28.49
N ILE A 407 10.79 2.38 -29.71
CA ILE A 407 11.15 3.52 -30.57
C ILE A 407 10.05 3.67 -31.63
N SER A 408 9.67 4.90 -31.96
CA SER A 408 9.10 5.25 -33.26
C SER A 408 9.52 6.67 -33.64
N SER A 409 9.76 6.89 -34.93
CA SER A 409 10.63 7.96 -35.42
C SER A 409 9.89 8.98 -36.31
N SER A 410 10.27 10.25 -36.16
CA SER A 410 10.02 11.30 -37.17
C SER A 410 11.04 12.44 -37.03
N THR A 411 11.57 12.94 -38.14
CA THR A 411 12.50 14.08 -38.22
C THR A 411 11.76 15.34 -38.70
N VAL A 412 12.30 16.57 -38.68
CA VAL A 412 13.68 17.10 -38.52
C VAL A 412 13.65 18.31 -37.52
N SER A 413 14.66 19.15 -37.24
CA SER A 413 15.88 19.53 -37.98
C SER A 413 17.01 20.08 -37.10
N SER A 414 18.23 20.06 -37.67
CA SER A 414 19.32 21.05 -37.56
C SER A 414 19.60 21.83 -36.26
N SER A 415 20.79 21.54 -35.69
CA SER A 415 21.82 22.48 -35.17
C SER A 415 21.51 23.40 -33.96
N SER A 416 22.44 23.63 -33.02
CA SER A 416 23.85 23.19 -32.92
C SER A 416 24.35 23.10 -31.46
N ALA A 417 25.52 22.49 -31.30
CA ALA A 417 26.37 22.45 -30.10
C ALA A 417 26.65 23.87 -29.50
N SER A 418 27.10 24.03 -28.25
CA SER A 418 28.08 23.15 -27.59
C SER A 418 28.04 23.02 -26.05
N THR A 419 28.80 22.01 -25.63
CA THR A 419 29.12 21.51 -24.30
C THR A 419 29.64 22.53 -23.28
N SER A 420 29.27 22.26 -22.01
CA SER A 420 30.14 22.16 -20.82
C SER A 420 31.68 22.22 -21.02
N SER A 421 32.50 22.63 -20.04
CA SER A 421 32.36 22.36 -18.59
C SER A 421 33.19 23.25 -17.66
N ALA A 422 32.60 23.58 -16.49
CA ALA A 422 33.15 23.53 -15.12
C ALA A 422 34.56 24.03 -14.74
N SER A 423 34.61 24.69 -13.56
CA SER A 423 35.74 24.79 -12.58
C SER A 423 37.04 25.52 -13.00
N SER A 424 37.76 26.23 -12.11
CA SER A 424 37.44 26.67 -10.74
C SER A 424 38.40 27.76 -10.23
N ALA A 425 37.85 28.70 -9.44
CA ALA A 425 38.48 29.43 -8.34
C ALA A 425 39.75 30.32 -8.56
N SER A 426 39.53 31.61 -8.23
CA SER A 426 40.39 32.49 -7.42
C SER A 426 41.48 33.37 -8.06
N ALA A 427 41.91 34.35 -7.25
CA ALA A 427 42.87 35.43 -7.49
C ALA A 427 42.43 36.58 -8.44
N THR A 428 42.64 37.81 -7.98
CA THR A 428 42.34 39.08 -8.66
C THR A 428 43.62 39.81 -9.06
N SER A 429 43.51 40.78 -9.98
CA SER A 429 44.55 41.76 -10.38
C SER A 429 45.74 41.20 -11.19
N SER A 430 46.38 41.93 -12.11
CA SER A 430 46.03 43.16 -12.85
C SER A 430 47.13 43.46 -13.89
N LEU A 431 46.85 44.28 -14.92
CA LEU A 431 47.80 44.80 -15.93
C LEU A 431 48.35 43.69 -16.87
N ASP A 432 49.10 43.97 -17.95
CA ASP A 432 49.08 44.97 -19.05
C ASP A 432 50.26 44.58 -19.98
N GLY A 433 50.29 45.01 -21.25
CA GLY A 433 51.44 44.80 -22.17
C GLY A 433 51.67 43.32 -22.60
N SER A 434 51.36 42.85 -23.81
CA SER A 434 51.59 43.39 -25.18
C SER A 434 53.07 43.38 -25.62
N LEU A 435 53.34 42.67 -26.72
CA LEU A 435 54.58 42.65 -27.54
C LEU A 435 55.86 42.04 -26.90
N SER A 436 56.84 41.47 -27.64
CA SER A 436 56.86 40.85 -28.98
C SER A 436 58.27 40.29 -29.30
N GLN A 437 58.36 39.25 -30.16
CA GLN A 437 59.52 38.96 -31.04
C GLN A 437 60.88 38.58 -30.36
N VAL A 438 61.89 37.96 -31.01
CA VAL A 438 61.96 36.96 -32.14
C VAL A 438 63.36 36.32 -32.14
N GLN A 439 63.52 35.07 -32.65
CA GLN A 439 64.81 34.41 -32.98
C GLN A 439 65.77 34.13 -31.77
N SER A 440 66.83 33.31 -31.83
CA SER A 440 67.39 32.31 -32.79
C SER A 440 68.45 31.43 -32.06
N SER A 441 69.01 30.34 -32.58
CA SER A 441 68.48 29.18 -33.36
C SER A 441 69.63 28.17 -33.60
N THR A 442 69.42 26.86 -33.48
CA THR A 442 70.43 25.81 -33.81
C THR A 442 69.87 24.69 -34.68
N ALA A 443 70.76 24.10 -35.48
CA ALA A 443 70.56 23.15 -36.59
C ALA A 443 71.18 21.77 -36.27
N SER A 444 71.07 20.68 -37.06
CA SER A 444 70.09 20.15 -38.04
C SER A 444 70.51 18.74 -38.49
N ALA A 445 69.56 17.84 -38.76
CA ALA A 445 69.72 16.60 -39.57
C ALA A 445 70.70 15.52 -39.00
N PRO A 446 70.85 14.30 -39.59
CA PRO A 446 70.16 13.73 -40.77
C PRO A 446 69.56 12.30 -40.61
N SER A 447 68.78 11.86 -41.62
CA SER A 447 68.49 10.46 -42.06
C SER A 447 68.09 9.39 -41.02
N GLY A 448 67.06 8.55 -41.21
CA GLY A 448 66.17 8.22 -42.35
C GLY A 448 65.46 6.88 -42.03
N SER A 449 64.70 6.20 -42.88
CA SER A 449 64.09 6.50 -44.20
C SER A 449 63.15 5.31 -44.55
N SER A 450 62.08 5.52 -45.34
CA SER A 450 60.98 4.52 -45.49
C SER A 450 60.37 4.46 -46.91
N THR A 451 60.08 3.25 -47.38
CA THR A 451 59.41 2.90 -48.66
C THR A 451 58.63 1.60 -48.44
N ASP A 452 57.29 1.59 -48.53
CA ASP A 452 56.48 1.12 -49.69
C ASP A 452 55.89 -0.28 -49.39
N SER A 453 54.71 -0.72 -49.85
CA SER A 453 53.56 -0.13 -50.57
C SER A 453 52.28 -0.85 -50.07
N ALA A 454 51.06 -0.29 -50.06
CA ALA A 454 50.11 -0.20 -51.19
C ALA A 454 49.97 -1.49 -52.06
N SER A 455 48.79 -1.99 -52.46
CA SER A 455 47.39 -1.65 -52.11
C SER A 455 46.39 -2.68 -52.70
N SER A 456 45.09 -2.51 -52.44
CA SER A 456 43.91 -2.93 -53.26
C SER A 456 43.41 -4.39 -53.27
N SER A 457 42.07 -4.48 -53.32
CA SER A 457 41.13 -5.63 -53.41
C SER A 457 40.92 -6.08 -54.90
N PRO A 458 39.93 -6.91 -55.35
CA PRO A 458 38.78 -7.54 -54.65
C PRO A 458 38.38 -9.01 -55.02
N SER A 459 37.39 -9.53 -54.29
CA SER A 459 36.31 -10.50 -54.61
C SER A 459 36.45 -11.64 -55.67
N SER A 460 36.12 -12.87 -55.22
CA SER A 460 35.41 -13.99 -55.93
C SER A 460 36.01 -14.59 -57.23
N SER A 461 36.10 -15.92 -57.47
CA SER A 461 35.26 -17.05 -57.01
C SER A 461 35.86 -18.45 -57.29
N ILE A 462 35.50 -19.45 -56.45
CA ILE A 462 35.24 -20.89 -56.73
C ILE A 462 36.19 -21.68 -57.69
N ALA A 463 37.00 -22.63 -57.15
CA ALA A 463 36.92 -24.09 -57.44
C ALA A 463 38.12 -24.93 -56.89
N SER A 464 37.80 -26.16 -56.45
CA SER A 464 38.58 -27.40 -56.19
C SER A 464 40.06 -27.53 -56.68
N SER A 465 40.97 -28.28 -56.03
CA SER A 465 41.03 -29.04 -54.74
C SER A 465 42.52 -29.49 -54.51
N SER A 466 43.00 -30.53 -53.79
CA SER A 466 42.47 -31.68 -52.99
C SER A 466 43.62 -32.40 -52.20
N SER A 467 43.29 -33.13 -51.12
CA SER A 467 44.11 -34.14 -50.37
C SER A 467 45.42 -33.68 -49.67
N GLY A 468 45.81 -34.21 -48.49
CA GLY A 468 45.10 -35.07 -47.52
C GLY A 468 46.02 -35.83 -46.52
N SER A 469 45.48 -36.27 -45.36
CA SER A 469 46.06 -37.20 -44.35
C SER A 469 47.27 -36.68 -43.51
N SER A 470 47.70 -37.24 -42.35
CA SER A 470 47.37 -38.50 -41.62
C SER A 470 47.67 -38.41 -40.09
N THR A 471 47.14 -39.39 -39.31
CA THR A 471 47.55 -40.06 -38.02
C THR A 471 48.85 -39.65 -37.27
N ASP A 472 49.12 -39.94 -35.98
CA ASP A 472 48.68 -40.94 -34.94
C ASP A 472 49.15 -40.38 -33.53
N ALA A 473 49.09 -40.94 -32.32
CA ALA A 473 48.31 -41.92 -31.52
C ALA A 473 49.12 -42.26 -30.22
N GLY A 474 48.47 -42.55 -29.06
CA GLY A 474 49.11 -43.11 -27.84
C GLY A 474 49.75 -42.12 -26.82
N SER A 475 50.04 -42.47 -25.56
CA SER A 475 49.56 -43.57 -24.69
C SER A 475 49.99 -43.39 -23.19
N SER A 476 49.18 -43.92 -22.25
CA SER A 476 49.53 -44.52 -20.92
C SER A 476 50.09 -43.72 -19.70
N THR A 477 49.35 -43.88 -18.57
CA THR A 477 49.77 -44.19 -17.16
C THR A 477 50.31 -43.16 -16.13
N LEU A 478 49.49 -42.97 -15.07
CA LEU A 478 49.78 -43.08 -13.60
C LEU A 478 50.85 -42.21 -12.90
N SER A 479 50.43 -41.29 -12.00
CA SER A 479 50.59 -41.40 -10.51
C SER A 479 50.53 -40.09 -9.68
N ALA A 480 49.74 -40.13 -8.59
CA ALA A 480 49.93 -39.52 -7.25
C ALA A 480 50.43 -38.05 -7.00
N SER A 481 49.50 -37.24 -6.47
CA SER A 481 49.58 -36.41 -5.22
C SER A 481 50.28 -35.02 -5.12
N THR A 482 49.58 -34.15 -4.35
CA THR A 482 50.02 -32.99 -3.52
C THR A 482 50.38 -31.61 -4.11
N SER A 483 49.48 -30.65 -3.84
CA SER A 483 49.75 -29.33 -3.22
C SER A 483 50.14 -28.08 -4.04
N SER A 484 49.10 -27.33 -4.44
CA SER A 484 48.91 -25.87 -4.23
C SER A 484 49.66 -24.80 -5.07
N ALA A 485 48.87 -23.79 -5.47
CA ALA A 485 49.17 -22.45 -6.04
C ALA A 485 49.40 -22.35 -7.58
N GLN A 486 49.06 -21.24 -8.27
CA GLN A 486 48.01 -20.20 -8.11
C GLN A 486 48.00 -19.29 -9.37
N LEU A 487 46.86 -19.16 -10.08
CA LEU A 487 46.61 -18.23 -11.22
C LEU A 487 47.52 -18.48 -12.48
N THR A 488 47.18 -18.06 -13.71
CA THR A 488 46.18 -17.09 -14.23
C THR A 488 45.33 -17.64 -15.40
N THR A 489 44.24 -16.92 -15.71
CA THR A 489 43.45 -16.82 -16.98
C THR A 489 44.06 -17.50 -18.23
N SER A 490 43.33 -18.23 -19.09
CA SER A 490 42.08 -17.83 -19.77
C SER A 490 41.52 -18.93 -20.70
N SER A 491 40.22 -19.26 -20.63
CA SER A 491 39.33 -19.57 -21.77
C SER A 491 37.95 -20.01 -21.26
N SER A 492 36.89 -19.76 -22.04
CA SER A 492 35.51 -20.12 -21.69
C SER A 492 35.20 -21.55 -22.12
N ALA A 493 35.13 -22.47 -21.16
CA ALA A 493 34.52 -23.78 -21.33
C ALA A 493 33.36 -23.92 -20.33
N SER A 494 32.15 -24.22 -20.83
CA SER A 494 31.04 -24.61 -19.95
C SER A 494 31.41 -25.92 -19.25
N ALA A 495 31.37 -25.95 -17.92
CA ALA A 495 31.59 -27.18 -17.17
C ALA A 495 30.49 -28.19 -17.54
N ALA A 496 30.87 -29.33 -18.11
CA ALA A 496 29.93 -30.37 -18.49
C ALA A 496 29.15 -30.86 -17.27
N ALA A 497 27.84 -31.04 -17.43
CA ALA A 497 26.97 -31.47 -16.33
C ALA A 497 27.40 -32.84 -15.78
N VAL A 498 27.35 -32.99 -14.46
CA VAL A 498 27.76 -34.24 -13.79
C VAL A 498 26.74 -35.33 -14.10
N THR A 499 27.16 -36.48 -14.60
CA THR A 499 26.25 -37.59 -14.96
C THR A 499 26.19 -38.67 -13.89
N VAL A 500 24.99 -39.11 -13.54
CA VAL A 500 24.72 -40.16 -12.53
C VAL A 500 23.93 -41.31 -13.16
N GLY A 501 24.40 -42.56 -13.01
CA GLY A 501 23.85 -43.70 -13.74
C GLY A 501 24.30 -45.05 -13.19
N PRO A 502 23.49 -46.12 -13.35
CA PRO A 502 23.86 -47.47 -12.93
C PRO A 502 24.99 -48.07 -13.80
N THR A 503 25.17 -47.57 -15.02
CA THR A 503 26.21 -47.99 -15.97
C THR A 503 26.74 -46.79 -16.75
N SER A 504 28.06 -46.71 -16.95
CA SER A 504 28.74 -45.76 -17.85
C SER A 504 28.55 -44.25 -17.57
N ALA A 505 28.17 -43.88 -16.34
CA ALA A 505 28.11 -42.50 -15.88
C ALA A 505 29.31 -42.14 -14.99
N GLN A 506 29.53 -40.84 -14.71
CA GLN A 506 30.62 -40.37 -13.85
C GLN A 506 30.45 -40.78 -12.37
N PHE A 507 29.19 -40.90 -11.91
CA PHE A 507 28.83 -41.32 -10.56
C PHE A 507 27.73 -42.38 -10.59
N SER A 508 27.71 -43.27 -9.61
CA SER A 508 26.60 -44.20 -9.35
C SER A 508 25.65 -43.71 -8.24
N ASP A 509 26.11 -42.77 -7.39
CA ASP A 509 25.34 -42.17 -6.30
C ASP A 509 25.06 -40.68 -6.55
N ILE A 510 23.83 -40.26 -6.27
CA ILE A 510 23.37 -38.88 -6.47
C ILE A 510 23.96 -37.94 -5.40
N GLY A 511 24.10 -38.40 -4.15
CA GLY A 511 24.67 -37.59 -3.06
C GLY A 511 26.13 -37.21 -3.32
N ALA A 512 26.94 -38.18 -3.77
CA ALA A 512 28.32 -37.96 -4.18
C ALA A 512 28.41 -37.02 -5.40
N ALA A 513 27.57 -37.22 -6.41
CA ALA A 513 27.52 -36.37 -7.61
C ALA A 513 27.15 -34.92 -7.29
N VAL A 514 26.12 -34.71 -6.47
CA VAL A 514 25.69 -33.37 -6.02
C VAL A 514 26.76 -32.72 -5.15
N THR A 515 27.38 -33.47 -4.23
CA THR A 515 28.49 -32.95 -3.40
C THR A 515 29.68 -32.52 -4.25
N PHE A 516 30.05 -33.32 -5.27
CA PHE A 516 31.10 -32.98 -6.21
C PHE A 516 30.75 -31.75 -7.06
N ALA A 517 29.52 -31.69 -7.59
CA ALA A 517 29.02 -30.56 -8.37
C ALA A 517 29.03 -29.25 -7.57
N GLN A 518 28.50 -29.26 -6.34
CA GLN A 518 28.50 -28.10 -5.45
C GLN A 518 29.93 -27.65 -5.09
N ASN A 519 30.84 -28.58 -4.78
CA ASN A 519 32.23 -28.27 -4.44
C ASN A 519 33.06 -27.79 -5.65
N SER A 520 32.68 -28.19 -6.87
CA SER A 520 33.35 -27.80 -8.12
C SER A 520 32.62 -26.68 -8.88
N ALA A 521 31.58 -26.08 -8.27
CA ALA A 521 30.72 -25.05 -8.86
C ALA A 521 30.08 -25.44 -10.22
N ILE A 522 29.81 -26.73 -10.44
CA ILE A 522 29.13 -27.23 -11.64
C ILE A 522 27.61 -27.07 -11.44
N PRO A 523 26.89 -26.33 -12.29
CA PRO A 523 25.50 -25.93 -12.01
C PRO A 523 24.45 -27.04 -12.23
N SER A 524 24.84 -28.18 -12.80
CA SER A 524 23.91 -29.23 -13.24
C SER A 524 24.43 -30.65 -12.99
N VAL A 525 23.50 -31.50 -12.55
CA VAL A 525 23.63 -32.94 -12.36
C VAL A 525 22.52 -33.63 -13.16
N ILE A 526 22.89 -34.43 -14.15
CA ILE A 526 21.97 -35.21 -14.98
C ILE A 526 21.92 -36.63 -14.43
N VAL A 527 20.75 -37.06 -13.99
CA VAL A 527 20.48 -38.42 -13.51
C VAL A 527 19.84 -39.21 -14.64
N LEU A 528 20.43 -40.34 -15.00
CA LEU A 528 19.91 -41.24 -16.04
C LEU A 528 18.72 -42.07 -15.52
N ALA A 529 17.99 -42.72 -16.41
CA ALA A 529 16.89 -43.61 -16.04
C ALA A 529 17.38 -44.73 -15.09
N GLY A 530 16.66 -44.94 -13.98
CA GLY A 530 17.09 -45.89 -12.95
C GLY A 530 16.40 -45.73 -11.60
N THR A 531 16.74 -46.62 -10.66
CA THR A 531 16.35 -46.52 -9.25
C THR A 531 17.58 -46.28 -8.39
N TYR A 532 17.49 -45.31 -7.47
CA TYR A 532 18.60 -44.78 -6.69
C TYR A 532 18.27 -44.76 -5.19
N SER A 533 19.30 -44.82 -4.36
CA SER A 533 19.20 -44.63 -2.91
C SER A 533 18.84 -43.19 -2.54
N ALA A 534 18.25 -43.02 -1.36
CA ALA A 534 18.04 -41.72 -0.73
C ALA A 534 19.35 -40.95 -0.53
N PHE A 535 19.31 -39.61 -0.70
CA PHE A 535 20.50 -38.76 -0.59
C PHE A 535 20.25 -37.46 0.20
N ILE A 536 21.35 -36.80 0.58
CA ILE A 536 21.36 -35.59 1.41
C ILE A 536 21.99 -34.44 0.62
N ILE A 537 21.36 -33.26 0.65
CA ILE A 537 21.98 -31.99 0.25
C ILE A 537 22.34 -31.19 1.51
N ALA A 538 23.61 -30.77 1.58
CA ALA A 538 24.14 -29.97 2.68
C ALA A 538 24.93 -28.72 2.23
N GLY A 539 25.39 -28.67 0.98
CA GLY A 539 26.21 -27.57 0.45
C GLY A 539 25.42 -26.30 0.15
N THR A 540 26.14 -25.17 0.09
CA THR A 540 25.58 -23.81 -0.07
C THR A 540 25.38 -23.38 -1.51
N GLN A 541 25.99 -24.08 -2.47
CA GLN A 541 26.02 -23.68 -3.88
C GLN A 541 24.78 -24.17 -4.64
N THR A 542 24.30 -23.34 -5.56
CA THR A 542 23.15 -23.65 -6.40
C THR A 542 23.43 -24.83 -7.33
N VAL A 543 22.46 -25.73 -7.51
CA VAL A 543 22.61 -26.93 -8.33
C VAL A 543 21.26 -27.40 -8.88
N THR A 544 21.21 -27.76 -10.15
CA THR A 544 20.03 -28.40 -10.78
C THR A 544 20.26 -29.91 -10.88
N ILE A 545 19.37 -30.71 -10.31
CA ILE A 545 19.33 -32.17 -10.44
C ILE A 545 18.17 -32.52 -11.38
N SER A 546 18.47 -33.02 -12.59
CA SER A 546 17.45 -33.33 -13.59
C SER A 546 17.49 -34.82 -13.97
N GLY A 547 16.34 -35.47 -13.96
CA GLY A 547 16.12 -36.69 -14.73
C GLY A 547 16.03 -36.41 -16.24
N PRO A 548 15.78 -37.44 -17.08
CA PRO A 548 15.38 -37.25 -18.47
C PRO A 548 14.10 -36.41 -18.55
N SER A 549 13.95 -35.63 -19.62
CA SER A 549 12.76 -34.79 -19.82
C SER A 549 11.48 -35.62 -19.92
N ALA A 550 10.51 -35.34 -19.05
CA ALA A 550 9.22 -36.00 -19.00
C ALA A 550 8.08 -35.03 -19.38
N THR A 551 7.07 -35.53 -20.09
CA THR A 551 5.88 -34.74 -20.49
C THR A 551 4.82 -34.66 -19.40
N ALA A 552 4.67 -35.74 -18.62
CA ALA A 552 3.89 -35.80 -17.39
C ALA A 552 4.70 -36.51 -16.30
N VAL A 553 4.31 -36.31 -15.04
CA VAL A 553 5.00 -36.89 -13.88
C VAL A 553 4.99 -38.43 -13.89
N SER A 554 4.03 -39.04 -14.59
CA SER A 554 3.98 -40.49 -14.89
C SER A 554 5.19 -40.99 -15.69
N ASP A 555 5.82 -40.11 -16.47
CA ASP A 555 6.84 -40.46 -17.46
C ASP A 555 8.27 -40.32 -16.89
N ASN A 556 8.38 -39.87 -15.63
CA ASN A 556 9.63 -39.70 -14.90
C ASN A 556 10.38 -41.03 -14.73
N GLN A 557 11.55 -41.14 -15.36
CA GLN A 557 12.33 -42.38 -15.42
C GLN A 557 13.33 -42.54 -14.25
N VAL A 558 13.38 -41.57 -13.32
CA VAL A 558 14.28 -41.58 -12.16
C VAL A 558 13.47 -41.77 -10.89
N VAL A 559 13.67 -42.90 -10.20
CA VAL A 559 13.08 -43.18 -8.90
C VAL A 559 14.15 -43.10 -7.82
N ILE A 560 13.93 -42.31 -6.79
CA ILE A 560 14.82 -42.19 -5.62
C ILE A 560 14.04 -42.73 -4.43
N THR A 561 14.51 -43.82 -3.82
CA THR A 561 13.71 -44.61 -2.87
C THR A 561 14.32 -44.68 -1.46
N SER A 562 13.42 -44.71 -0.48
CA SER A 562 13.71 -44.90 0.95
C SER A 562 12.66 -45.82 1.57
N SER A 563 12.99 -46.43 2.71
CA SER A 563 12.12 -47.33 3.48
C SER A 563 12.22 -47.12 4.99
N GLY A 564 12.75 -45.97 5.42
CA GLY A 564 13.07 -45.68 6.82
C GLY A 564 12.57 -44.32 7.31
N THR A 565 13.04 -43.91 8.49
CA THR A 565 12.74 -42.61 9.11
C THR A 565 13.36 -41.42 8.39
N ALA A 566 14.47 -41.62 7.68
CA ALA A 566 15.03 -40.64 6.76
C ALA A 566 14.24 -40.63 5.44
N GLY A 567 14.01 -39.44 4.88
CA GLY A 567 13.31 -39.31 3.60
C GLY A 567 14.19 -39.60 2.38
N SER A 568 13.54 -39.81 1.23
CA SER A 568 14.20 -40.07 -0.06
C SER A 568 15.11 -38.91 -0.51
N LEU A 569 14.76 -37.69 -0.11
CA LEU A 569 15.60 -36.50 -0.17
C LEU A 569 15.63 -35.83 1.21
N VAL A 570 16.82 -35.49 1.70
CA VAL A 570 17.01 -34.69 2.91
C VAL A 570 17.83 -33.44 2.57
N ILE A 571 17.26 -32.25 2.76
CA ILE A 571 17.99 -30.99 2.69
C ILE A 571 18.20 -30.53 4.13
N GLY A 572 19.40 -30.76 4.68
CA GLY A 572 19.62 -30.85 6.13
C GLY A 572 20.24 -29.62 6.80
N SER A 573 20.98 -28.80 6.06
CA SER A 573 21.75 -27.69 6.63
C SER A 573 20.98 -26.36 6.51
N SER A 574 21.07 -25.50 7.52
CA SER A 574 20.55 -24.12 7.44
C SER A 574 21.28 -23.24 6.41
N GLY A 575 22.33 -23.75 5.77
CA GLY A 575 23.06 -23.10 4.70
C GLY A 575 22.69 -23.57 3.29
N ALA A 576 21.81 -24.58 3.15
CA ALA A 576 21.43 -25.11 1.83
C ALA A 576 20.60 -24.08 1.04
N LYS A 577 21.07 -23.74 -0.18
CA LYS A 577 20.46 -22.70 -1.03
C LYS A 577 20.42 -23.10 -2.51
N GLY A 578 19.34 -22.74 -3.20
CA GLY A 578 19.25 -22.80 -4.66
C GLY A 578 19.36 -24.19 -5.29
N ALA A 579 18.82 -25.23 -4.66
CA ALA A 579 18.73 -26.56 -5.30
C ALA A 579 17.42 -26.67 -6.09
N THR A 580 17.52 -27.07 -7.35
CA THR A 580 16.40 -27.30 -8.26
C THR A 580 16.32 -28.77 -8.64
N PHE A 581 15.13 -29.35 -8.65
CA PHE A 581 14.86 -30.72 -9.04
C PHE A 581 13.93 -30.76 -10.26
N ARG A 582 14.25 -31.59 -11.25
CA ARG A 582 13.39 -31.80 -12.44
C ARG A 582 13.18 -33.27 -12.75
N TYR A 583 11.94 -33.67 -13.01
CA TYR A 583 11.57 -35.00 -13.52
C TYR A 583 12.01 -36.20 -12.63
N LEU A 584 11.91 -36.04 -11.30
CA LEU A 584 12.32 -37.04 -10.30
C LEU A 584 11.13 -37.60 -9.52
N ASN A 585 11.15 -38.90 -9.22
CA ASN A 585 10.17 -39.57 -8.35
C ASN A 585 10.78 -39.89 -6.98
N LEU A 586 10.60 -38.96 -6.05
CA LEU A 586 11.05 -39.01 -4.65
C LEU A 586 10.08 -39.84 -3.82
N THR A 587 10.48 -41.06 -3.43
CA THR A 587 9.58 -42.08 -2.87
C THR A 587 10.03 -42.58 -1.49
N ASN A 588 9.14 -42.55 -0.49
CA ASN A 588 9.32 -43.30 0.76
C ASN A 588 8.27 -44.42 0.88
N THR A 589 8.77 -45.64 1.09
CA THR A 589 8.00 -46.88 1.17
C THR A 589 7.73 -47.33 2.61
N ALA A 590 8.25 -46.62 3.61
CA ALA A 590 7.95 -46.90 5.02
C ALA A 590 6.45 -46.73 5.31
N THR A 591 5.84 -47.66 6.03
CA THR A 591 4.41 -47.63 6.40
C THR A 591 4.16 -47.31 7.88
N THR A 592 5.18 -47.46 8.73
CA THR A 592 5.09 -47.31 10.20
C THR A 592 6.03 -46.26 10.78
N ALA A 593 6.99 -45.76 9.99
CA ALA A 593 7.88 -44.66 10.38
C ALA A 593 7.31 -43.31 9.92
N ALA A 594 7.67 -42.22 10.60
CA ALA A 594 7.24 -40.87 10.21
C ALA A 594 8.06 -40.26 9.04
N GLY A 595 8.79 -41.08 8.29
CA GLY A 595 9.74 -40.65 7.25
C GLY A 595 9.03 -40.03 6.04
N PRO A 596 9.37 -38.80 5.63
CA PRO A 596 8.74 -38.16 4.48
C PRO A 596 9.29 -38.68 3.15
N ALA A 597 8.70 -38.30 2.02
CA ALA A 597 9.40 -38.28 0.75
C ALA A 597 10.54 -37.24 0.78
N VAL A 598 10.24 -36.04 1.30
CA VAL A 598 11.19 -34.90 1.40
C VAL A 598 11.24 -34.36 2.83
N ALA A 599 12.44 -34.35 3.41
CA ALA A 599 12.76 -33.63 4.64
C ALA A 599 13.53 -32.35 4.27
N MET A 600 13.01 -31.18 4.66
CA MET A 600 13.41 -29.89 4.08
C MET A 600 13.89 -28.88 5.12
N ARG A 601 15.01 -28.24 4.83
CA ARG A 601 15.57 -27.09 5.56
C ARG A 601 16.52 -26.32 4.62
N GLY A 602 16.05 -25.22 4.03
CA GLY A 602 16.82 -24.49 3.02
C GLY A 602 16.05 -23.32 2.40
N LEU A 603 16.74 -22.51 1.60
CA LEU A 603 16.21 -21.30 0.94
C LEU A 603 16.27 -21.46 -0.59
N ASN A 604 15.29 -20.93 -1.32
CA ASN A 604 15.21 -21.01 -2.79
C ASN A 604 15.26 -22.47 -3.31
N MET A 605 14.30 -23.30 -2.90
CA MET A 605 14.18 -24.69 -3.38
C MET A 605 13.05 -24.82 -4.40
N ALA A 606 13.27 -25.51 -5.52
CA ALA A 606 12.25 -25.71 -6.56
C ALA A 606 12.16 -27.16 -7.04
N PHE A 607 10.94 -27.65 -7.24
CA PHE A 607 10.66 -28.95 -7.85
C PHE A 607 9.74 -28.74 -9.06
N TYR A 608 10.23 -29.12 -10.25
CA TYR A 608 9.50 -29.01 -11.51
C TYR A 608 9.20 -30.41 -12.05
N GLY A 609 7.93 -30.76 -12.27
CA GLY A 609 7.56 -32.07 -12.82
C GLY A 609 7.96 -33.27 -11.94
N CYS A 610 8.09 -33.10 -10.62
CA CYS A 610 8.53 -34.17 -9.71
C CYS A 610 7.35 -34.87 -9.03
N ALA A 611 7.51 -36.16 -8.70
CA ALA A 611 6.63 -36.85 -7.75
C ALA A 611 7.27 -36.86 -6.36
N LEU A 612 6.48 -36.54 -5.34
CA LEU A 612 6.81 -36.71 -3.92
C LEU A 612 5.78 -37.71 -3.35
N VAL A 613 6.19 -38.96 -3.13
CA VAL A 613 5.30 -40.06 -2.74
C VAL A 613 5.74 -40.64 -1.41
N SER A 614 4.84 -40.75 -0.44
CA SER A 614 5.14 -41.36 0.85
C SER A 614 4.05 -42.33 1.27
N SER A 615 4.44 -43.55 1.64
CA SER A 615 3.57 -44.52 2.33
C SER A 615 3.45 -44.25 3.83
N ALA A 616 4.19 -43.26 4.33
CA ALA A 616 4.31 -42.89 5.73
C ALA A 616 3.46 -41.68 6.09
N LEU A 617 3.34 -41.42 7.41
CA LEU A 617 2.44 -40.43 8.02
C LEU A 617 2.75 -38.94 7.70
N ASN A 618 3.73 -38.66 6.83
CA ASN A 618 3.98 -37.34 6.24
C ASN A 618 4.54 -37.53 4.81
N VAL A 619 4.34 -36.56 3.91
CA VAL A 619 4.96 -36.59 2.55
C VAL A 619 6.09 -35.56 2.42
N TYR A 620 5.82 -34.31 2.79
CA TYR A 620 6.79 -33.22 2.85
C TYR A 620 6.84 -32.68 4.29
N THR A 621 8.04 -32.59 4.87
CA THR A 621 8.25 -32.00 6.19
C THR A 621 9.28 -30.89 6.10
N ALA A 622 9.03 -29.74 6.73
CA ALA A 622 9.97 -28.63 6.75
C ALA A 622 10.39 -28.22 8.17
N SER A 623 11.68 -27.97 8.36
CA SER A 623 12.26 -27.33 9.54
C SER A 623 12.72 -25.92 9.16
N TYR A 624 11.73 -25.12 8.72
CA TYR A 624 11.88 -23.82 8.04
C TYR A 624 12.44 -23.90 6.62
N GLY A 625 12.06 -22.94 5.78
CA GLY A 625 12.48 -22.85 4.38
C GLY A 625 11.33 -22.51 3.44
N ILE A 626 11.67 -21.96 2.27
CA ILE A 626 10.72 -21.72 1.18
C ILE A 626 10.86 -22.79 0.10
N THR A 627 9.75 -23.14 -0.57
CA THR A 627 9.75 -24.12 -1.66
C THR A 627 8.70 -23.79 -2.70
N LEU A 628 9.09 -23.86 -3.97
CA LEU A 628 8.18 -23.97 -5.10
C LEU A 628 8.00 -25.44 -5.48
N LEU A 629 6.76 -25.91 -5.50
CA LEU A 629 6.34 -27.09 -6.27
C LEU A 629 5.63 -26.57 -7.52
N ALA A 630 6.05 -27.03 -8.70
CA ALA A 630 5.48 -26.61 -9.97
C ALA A 630 5.26 -27.81 -10.90
N ASN A 631 4.08 -27.90 -11.52
CA ASN A 631 3.71 -29.01 -12.43
C ASN A 631 3.94 -30.41 -11.80
N SER A 632 3.86 -30.52 -10.48
CA SER A 632 4.36 -31.66 -9.69
C SER A 632 3.23 -32.48 -9.06
N TYR A 633 3.59 -33.60 -8.43
CA TYR A 633 2.66 -34.56 -7.82
C TYR A 633 3.06 -34.86 -6.37
N VAL A 634 2.09 -34.89 -5.44
CA VAL A 634 2.32 -35.12 -4.01
C VAL A 634 1.32 -36.16 -3.49
N GLU A 635 1.77 -37.34 -3.08
CA GLU A 635 0.91 -38.45 -2.66
C GLU A 635 1.27 -38.98 -1.26
N GLY A 636 0.26 -39.18 -0.41
CA GLY A 636 0.44 -39.95 0.82
C GLY A 636 -0.81 -40.07 1.71
N PRO A 637 -0.74 -40.85 2.80
CA PRO A 637 -1.90 -41.23 3.59
C PRO A 637 -2.43 -40.13 4.51
N ASP A 638 -1.55 -39.28 5.06
CA ASP A 638 -1.88 -38.18 5.97
C ASP A 638 -0.72 -37.15 6.00
N LYS A 639 -0.99 -35.96 6.55
CA LYS A 639 -0.05 -34.85 6.80
C LYS A 639 0.88 -34.57 5.62
N LEU A 640 0.30 -34.37 4.45
CA LEU A 640 1.04 -34.26 3.19
C LEU A 640 2.08 -33.12 3.26
N PHE A 641 1.75 -32.02 3.95
CA PHE A 641 2.69 -30.97 4.36
C PHE A 641 2.66 -30.82 5.89
N ALA A 642 3.84 -30.96 6.53
CA ALA A 642 3.96 -30.98 7.99
C ALA A 642 5.16 -30.19 8.55
N ASN A 643 5.14 -29.97 9.86
CA ASN A 643 6.08 -29.15 10.64
C ASN A 643 6.00 -27.65 10.29
N TYR A 644 7.01 -27.02 9.70
CA TYR A 644 7.05 -25.57 9.45
C TYR A 644 7.31 -25.23 7.96
N PRO A 645 6.38 -25.60 7.05
CA PRO A 645 6.49 -25.30 5.62
C PRO A 645 6.27 -23.82 5.30
N THR A 646 6.89 -23.35 4.22
CA THR A 646 6.41 -22.21 3.43
C THR A 646 6.46 -22.63 1.95
N VAL A 647 5.35 -23.15 1.45
CA VAL A 647 5.26 -23.81 0.14
C VAL A 647 4.29 -23.06 -0.76
N TYR A 648 4.77 -22.68 -1.96
CA TYR A 648 3.92 -22.33 -3.08
C TYR A 648 3.83 -23.54 -4.01
N ALA A 649 2.64 -24.00 -4.33
CA ALA A 649 2.38 -25.19 -5.13
C ALA A 649 1.55 -24.80 -6.37
N PHE A 650 2.24 -24.49 -7.47
CA PHE A 650 1.62 -24.10 -8.73
C PHE A 650 1.34 -25.31 -9.62
N ASN A 651 0.15 -25.38 -10.22
CA ASN A 651 -0.30 -26.45 -11.13
C ASN A 651 0.09 -27.86 -10.63
N THR A 652 -0.08 -28.09 -9.33
CA THR A 652 0.43 -29.27 -8.62
C THR A 652 -0.73 -30.15 -8.18
N ALA A 653 -0.60 -31.46 -8.37
CA ALA A 653 -1.59 -32.45 -7.98
C ALA A 653 -1.28 -33.00 -6.58
N ILE A 654 -2.22 -32.81 -5.66
CA ILE A 654 -2.19 -33.34 -4.31
C ILE A 654 -3.14 -34.55 -4.26
N VAL A 655 -2.61 -35.71 -3.86
CA VAL A 655 -3.30 -36.99 -3.90
C VAL A 655 -3.25 -37.70 -2.53
N PRO A 656 -4.20 -37.39 -1.64
CA PRO A 656 -4.41 -38.13 -0.41
C PRO A 656 -4.79 -39.59 -0.69
N THR A 657 -4.20 -40.53 0.04
CA THR A 657 -4.53 -41.96 -0.05
C THR A 657 -5.27 -42.50 1.18
N GLY A 658 -5.25 -41.76 2.29
CA GLY A 658 -5.99 -42.06 3.53
C GLY A 658 -7.28 -41.26 3.67
N SER A 659 -8.18 -41.74 4.54
CA SER A 659 -9.38 -41.01 4.97
C SER A 659 -9.13 -40.18 6.23
N SER A 660 -9.80 -39.03 6.36
CA SER A 660 -9.53 -37.99 7.38
C SER A 660 -8.10 -37.43 7.37
N ALA A 661 -7.41 -37.57 6.24
CA ALA A 661 -6.08 -37.03 6.00
C ALA A 661 -6.06 -35.50 6.09
N SER A 662 -5.00 -34.92 6.64
CA SER A 662 -4.73 -33.48 6.61
C SER A 662 -3.76 -33.14 5.48
N ILE A 663 -4.12 -32.21 4.59
CA ILE A 663 -3.19 -31.73 3.56
C ILE A 663 -2.09 -30.88 4.21
N LEU A 664 -2.46 -29.86 4.98
CA LEU A 664 -1.52 -29.11 5.83
C LEU A 664 -1.76 -29.41 7.33
N TYR A 665 -0.75 -29.97 8.02
CA TYR A 665 -0.80 -30.24 9.46
C TYR A 665 0.33 -29.52 10.19
N SER A 666 0.02 -28.41 10.86
CA SER A 666 1.05 -27.60 11.55
C SER A 666 0.47 -26.71 12.65
N LYS A 667 1.36 -26.18 13.50
CA LYS A 667 1.10 -25.26 14.61
C LYS A 667 1.73 -23.87 14.43
N GLY A 668 2.43 -23.63 13.32
CA GLY A 668 3.31 -22.47 13.13
C GLY A 668 4.49 -22.44 14.10
N ALA A 669 5.27 -21.35 14.08
CA ALA A 669 6.48 -21.23 14.91
C ALA A 669 6.53 -19.92 15.69
N LEU A 670 6.64 -20.02 17.02
CA LEU A 670 6.99 -18.90 17.90
C LEU A 670 8.52 -18.86 18.05
N ILE A 671 9.15 -17.80 17.56
CA ILE A 671 10.61 -17.62 17.54
C ILE A 671 10.95 -16.20 17.99
N GLY A 672 11.73 -16.06 19.07
CA GLY A 672 12.14 -14.74 19.59
C GLY A 672 11.00 -13.86 20.10
N GLY A 673 9.83 -14.43 20.39
CA GLY A 673 8.60 -13.69 20.73
C GLY A 673 7.72 -13.34 19.53
N VAL A 674 8.20 -13.57 18.29
CA VAL A 674 7.46 -13.34 17.05
C VAL A 674 6.85 -14.66 16.55
N ASN A 675 5.63 -14.59 16.03
CA ASN A 675 4.92 -15.74 15.47
C ASN A 675 5.04 -15.75 13.95
N TYR A 676 5.36 -16.92 13.39
CA TYR A 676 5.51 -17.16 11.96
C TYR A 676 4.54 -18.25 11.51
N ASN A 677 3.74 -17.96 10.49
CA ASN A 677 2.76 -18.90 9.96
C ASN A 677 3.46 -19.99 9.15
N ALA A 678 3.15 -21.25 9.45
CA ALA A 678 3.34 -22.30 8.46
C ALA A 678 2.35 -22.04 7.30
N THR A 679 2.84 -22.07 6.07
CA THR A 679 2.09 -21.57 4.91
C THR A 679 2.11 -22.58 3.77
N LEU A 680 0.93 -22.87 3.23
CA LEU A 680 0.73 -23.57 1.96
C LEU A 680 -0.18 -22.71 1.08
N VAL A 681 0.24 -22.47 -0.17
CA VAL A 681 -0.64 -21.95 -1.23
C VAL A 681 -0.70 -22.99 -2.33
N LEU A 682 -1.86 -23.56 -2.60
CA LEU A 682 -2.12 -24.34 -3.81
C LEU A 682 -2.73 -23.40 -4.85
N ASP A 683 -2.02 -23.19 -5.95
CA ASP A 683 -2.41 -22.29 -7.03
C ASP A 683 -2.59 -23.07 -8.33
N SER A 684 -3.78 -22.96 -8.93
CA SER A 684 -4.14 -23.57 -10.21
C SER A 684 -3.93 -25.10 -10.23
N GLY A 685 -3.95 -25.75 -9.06
CA GLY A 685 -3.63 -27.16 -8.85
C GLY A 685 -4.87 -28.06 -8.71
N SER A 686 -4.65 -29.25 -8.15
CA SER A 686 -5.75 -30.19 -7.85
C SER A 686 -5.57 -30.92 -6.52
N VAL A 687 -6.69 -31.28 -5.90
CA VAL A 687 -6.80 -32.23 -4.78
C VAL A 687 -7.74 -33.35 -5.21
N SER A 688 -7.23 -34.57 -5.37
CA SER A 688 -8.01 -35.69 -5.92
C SER A 688 -7.68 -37.03 -5.23
N ALA A 689 -8.62 -37.97 -5.24
CA ALA A 689 -8.38 -39.32 -4.73
C ALA A 689 -7.52 -40.12 -5.73
N LYS A 690 -6.55 -40.89 -5.22
CA LYS A 690 -5.85 -41.87 -6.07
C LYS A 690 -6.85 -42.86 -6.63
N ALA A 691 -6.74 -43.19 -7.92
CA ALA A 691 -7.60 -44.18 -8.56
C ALA A 691 -7.57 -45.52 -7.78
N GLY A 692 -8.73 -45.97 -7.31
CA GLY A 692 -8.86 -47.17 -6.47
C GLY A 692 -8.65 -46.98 -4.97
N SER A 693 -8.34 -45.77 -4.48
CA SER A 693 -8.32 -45.48 -3.04
C SER A 693 -9.71 -45.16 -2.48
N ALA A 694 -9.91 -45.44 -1.19
CA ALA A 694 -11.10 -45.06 -0.43
C ALA A 694 -10.84 -43.80 0.42
N ALA A 695 -10.10 -42.83 -0.12
CA ALA A 695 -9.81 -41.57 0.56
C ALA A 695 -11.07 -40.68 0.62
N SER A 696 -11.43 -40.24 1.82
CA SER A 696 -12.64 -39.46 2.10
C SER A 696 -12.47 -38.59 3.36
N ASN A 697 -13.31 -37.55 3.51
CA ASN A 697 -13.26 -36.62 4.64
C ASN A 697 -11.88 -35.94 4.84
N VAL A 698 -11.14 -35.71 3.76
CA VAL A 698 -9.81 -35.06 3.77
C VAL A 698 -9.95 -33.58 4.13
N TYR A 699 -9.09 -33.09 5.03
CA TYR A 699 -9.07 -31.70 5.45
C TYR A 699 -7.96 -30.92 4.75
N LEU A 700 -8.33 -29.73 4.27
CA LEU A 700 -7.45 -28.76 3.63
C LEU A 700 -6.32 -28.30 4.58
N ALA A 701 -6.67 -28.10 5.85
CA ALA A 701 -5.72 -27.85 6.92
C ALA A 701 -6.23 -28.36 8.28
N THR A 702 -5.28 -28.55 9.20
CA THR A 702 -5.50 -28.96 10.59
C THR A 702 -4.52 -28.22 11.51
N PRO A 703 -5.00 -27.30 12.39
CA PRO A 703 -4.16 -26.65 13.39
C PRO A 703 -3.71 -27.62 14.49
N ASN A 704 -2.40 -27.74 14.71
CA ASN A 704 -1.79 -28.66 15.68
C ASN A 704 -1.42 -27.96 17.01
N GLY A 705 -2.29 -27.12 17.54
CA GLY A 705 -2.10 -26.46 18.84
C GLY A 705 -2.88 -25.16 19.04
N ALA A 706 -2.96 -24.72 20.30
CA ALA A 706 -3.83 -23.62 20.75
C ALA A 706 -3.53 -22.21 20.19
N PHE A 707 -2.44 -22.02 19.44
CA PHE A 707 -1.97 -20.71 19.00
C PHE A 707 -2.11 -20.42 17.50
N GLY A 708 -2.48 -21.41 16.68
CA GLY A 708 -3.12 -21.15 15.38
C GLY A 708 -2.33 -20.42 14.29
N TYR A 709 -1.00 -20.36 14.32
CA TYR A 709 -0.22 -19.66 13.28
C TYR A 709 -0.10 -20.49 11.99
N LEU A 710 -1.19 -20.56 11.22
CA LEU A 710 -1.33 -21.44 10.07
C LEU A 710 -2.07 -20.72 8.92
N THR A 711 -1.49 -20.79 7.72
CA THR A 711 -2.05 -20.27 6.48
C THR A 711 -2.22 -21.40 5.47
N ALA A 712 -3.43 -21.62 4.96
CA ALA A 712 -3.66 -22.53 3.82
C ALA A 712 -4.62 -21.89 2.81
N ILE A 713 -4.11 -21.58 1.61
CA ILE A 713 -4.87 -20.90 0.56
C ILE A 713 -5.00 -21.81 -0.65
N PHE A 714 -6.21 -22.02 -1.13
CA PHE A 714 -6.50 -22.83 -2.32
C PHE A 714 -7.12 -21.92 -3.38
N ARG A 715 -6.34 -21.57 -4.40
CA ARG A 715 -6.68 -20.55 -5.40
C ARG A 715 -6.64 -21.11 -6.82
N GLY A 716 -7.66 -20.83 -7.63
CA GLY A 716 -7.83 -21.39 -8.98
C GLY A 716 -7.86 -22.93 -9.07
N SER A 717 -7.99 -23.62 -7.94
CA SER A 717 -7.66 -25.05 -7.81
C SER A 717 -8.89 -25.96 -7.81
N SER A 718 -8.75 -27.18 -8.33
CA SER A 718 -9.81 -28.18 -8.39
C SER A 718 -9.80 -29.12 -7.19
N LEU A 719 -10.91 -29.24 -6.49
CA LEU A 719 -11.06 -29.98 -5.24
C LEU A 719 -12.09 -31.10 -5.40
N GLY A 720 -11.64 -32.35 -5.27
CA GLY A 720 -12.49 -33.53 -5.42
C GLY A 720 -13.41 -33.80 -4.24
N SER A 721 -14.39 -34.69 -4.42
CA SER A 721 -15.37 -35.11 -3.41
C SER A 721 -14.78 -35.83 -2.19
N LEU A 722 -13.47 -36.11 -2.17
CA LEU A 722 -12.78 -36.60 -0.96
C LEU A 722 -12.59 -35.52 0.10
N VAL A 723 -12.61 -34.24 -0.28
CA VAL A 723 -12.45 -33.12 0.66
C VAL A 723 -13.68 -33.03 1.57
N SER A 724 -13.45 -32.89 2.88
CA SER A 724 -14.50 -32.73 3.87
C SER A 724 -15.34 -31.49 3.58
N ALA A 725 -16.66 -31.59 3.76
CA ALA A 725 -17.57 -30.46 3.52
C ALA A 725 -17.20 -29.22 4.36
N GLY A 726 -16.71 -29.41 5.59
CA GLY A 726 -16.23 -28.33 6.46
C GLY A 726 -14.88 -27.71 6.04
N GLY A 727 -14.18 -28.26 5.04
CA GLY A 727 -12.88 -27.78 4.55
C GLY A 727 -11.72 -28.03 5.52
N VAL A 728 -11.76 -27.42 6.71
CA VAL A 728 -10.67 -27.39 7.71
C VAL A 728 -11.10 -28.13 8.97
N TYR A 729 -10.20 -28.95 9.55
CA TYR A 729 -10.43 -29.59 10.85
C TYR A 729 -9.96 -28.69 11.98
N SER A 730 -10.90 -27.97 12.61
CA SER A 730 -10.65 -27.19 13.82
C SER A 730 -11.86 -27.21 14.75
N THR A 731 -11.62 -27.22 16.06
CA THR A 731 -12.67 -27.13 17.09
C THR A 731 -12.92 -25.71 17.56
N SER A 732 -12.13 -24.73 17.10
CA SER A 732 -12.25 -23.32 17.48
C SER A 732 -11.43 -22.43 16.55
N CYS A 733 -12.06 -21.46 15.89
CA CYS A 733 -11.38 -20.49 15.03
C CYS A 733 -10.90 -19.30 15.86
N SER A 734 -9.65 -18.89 15.67
CA SER A 734 -9.09 -17.67 16.26
C SER A 734 -8.53 -16.76 15.16
N VAL A 735 -8.39 -15.46 15.46
CA VAL A 735 -7.94 -14.43 14.51
C VAL A 735 -6.45 -14.55 14.07
N ALA A 736 -5.82 -15.69 14.31
CA ALA A 736 -4.43 -15.99 13.96
C ALA A 736 -4.27 -16.98 12.79
N THR A 737 -5.29 -17.78 12.50
CA THR A 737 -5.33 -18.70 11.35
C THR A 737 -5.93 -18.01 10.12
N THR A 738 -5.38 -18.24 8.93
CA THR A 738 -6.05 -17.89 7.66
C THR A 738 -6.17 -19.11 6.76
N PHE A 739 -7.38 -19.65 6.64
CA PHE A 739 -7.73 -20.65 5.65
C PHE A 739 -8.70 -20.03 4.65
N GLY A 740 -8.52 -20.29 3.36
CA GLY A 740 -9.51 -19.82 2.41
C GLY A 740 -9.32 -20.26 0.98
N GLU A 741 -10.41 -20.12 0.23
CA GLU A 741 -10.52 -20.54 -1.15
C GLU A 741 -10.88 -19.37 -2.07
N PHE A 742 -10.33 -19.39 -3.29
CA PHE A 742 -10.67 -18.44 -4.34
C PHE A 742 -10.76 -19.13 -5.70
N GLY A 743 -11.91 -18.99 -6.40
CA GLY A 743 -12.09 -19.57 -7.73
C GLY A 743 -11.91 -21.10 -7.77
N THR A 744 -12.15 -21.79 -6.66
CA THR A 744 -12.03 -23.25 -6.57
C THR A 744 -13.21 -23.96 -7.23
N THR A 745 -12.94 -25.15 -7.76
CA THR A 745 -13.88 -25.93 -8.58
C THR A 745 -13.95 -27.38 -8.11
N GLY A 746 -14.93 -28.15 -8.61
CA GLY A 746 -15.13 -29.55 -8.21
C GLY A 746 -15.92 -29.72 -6.90
N ALA A 747 -16.35 -30.94 -6.61
CA ALA A 747 -17.31 -31.23 -5.53
C ALA A 747 -16.79 -30.91 -4.11
N GLY A 748 -15.48 -30.78 -3.92
CA GLY A 748 -14.83 -30.38 -2.68
C GLY A 748 -14.61 -28.88 -2.53
N SER A 749 -15.05 -28.05 -3.48
CA SER A 749 -14.88 -26.59 -3.41
C SER A 749 -15.77 -25.94 -2.35
N TYR A 750 -15.36 -24.76 -1.88
CA TYR A 750 -16.17 -23.89 -1.02
C TYR A 750 -17.55 -23.65 -1.62
N SER A 751 -17.61 -23.32 -2.92
CA SER A 751 -18.85 -23.04 -3.66
C SER A 751 -19.87 -24.19 -3.66
N ASN A 752 -19.42 -25.45 -3.54
CA ASN A 752 -20.30 -26.61 -3.42
C ASN A 752 -20.63 -26.99 -1.96
N ASN A 753 -19.94 -26.38 -0.98
CA ASN A 753 -20.02 -26.76 0.45
C ASN A 753 -20.35 -25.59 1.38
N VAL A 754 -20.77 -24.44 0.85
CA VAL A 754 -21.04 -23.17 1.57
C VAL A 754 -21.86 -23.38 2.85
N ALA A 755 -22.91 -24.21 2.79
CA ALA A 755 -23.80 -24.49 3.92
C ALA A 755 -23.14 -25.25 5.10
N THR A 756 -21.96 -25.87 4.90
CA THR A 756 -21.17 -26.52 5.96
C THR A 756 -19.98 -25.66 6.40
N ARG A 757 -19.49 -24.77 5.53
CA ARG A 757 -18.34 -23.90 5.83
C ARG A 757 -18.74 -22.60 6.51
N GLY A 758 -19.82 -21.97 6.04
CA GLY A 758 -20.41 -20.79 6.66
C GLY A 758 -20.91 -21.09 8.07
N SER A 759 -20.64 -20.19 9.01
CA SER A 759 -21.04 -20.21 10.42
C SER A 759 -20.47 -21.30 11.35
N ALA A 760 -19.71 -22.28 10.85
CA ALA A 760 -19.15 -23.36 11.70
C ALA A 760 -17.69 -23.75 11.43
N SER A 761 -17.11 -23.42 10.27
CA SER A 761 -15.70 -23.75 9.95
C SER A 761 -14.79 -22.52 10.00
N CYS A 762 -13.47 -22.74 9.98
CA CYS A 762 -12.47 -21.68 9.90
C CYS A 762 -12.04 -21.36 8.45
N ASP A 763 -12.75 -21.91 7.47
CA ASP A 763 -12.46 -21.80 6.04
C ASP A 763 -13.34 -20.71 5.41
N TYR A 764 -12.74 -19.84 4.59
CA TYR A 764 -13.38 -18.63 4.08
C TYR A 764 -13.29 -18.54 2.56
N GLN A 765 -14.39 -18.15 1.90
CA GLN A 765 -14.32 -17.69 0.52
C GLN A 765 -13.64 -16.31 0.50
N LEU A 766 -12.51 -16.21 -0.20
CA LEU A 766 -11.73 -14.99 -0.29
C LEU A 766 -12.21 -14.09 -1.43
N SER A 767 -11.97 -12.79 -1.31
CA SER A 767 -12.03 -11.84 -2.42
C SER A 767 -10.70 -11.74 -3.16
N ALA A 768 -10.68 -11.23 -4.40
CA ALA A 768 -9.42 -10.95 -5.11
C ALA A 768 -8.49 -9.99 -4.33
N SER A 769 -9.04 -9.03 -3.59
CA SER A 769 -8.28 -8.11 -2.73
C SER A 769 -7.69 -8.76 -1.47
N GLN A 770 -8.17 -9.94 -1.06
CA GLN A 770 -7.53 -10.76 -0.04
C GLN A 770 -6.51 -11.73 -0.66
N VAL A 771 -6.75 -12.21 -1.89
CA VAL A 771 -5.86 -13.13 -2.61
C VAL A 771 -4.56 -12.47 -3.07
N SER A 772 -4.56 -11.16 -3.33
CA SER A 772 -3.34 -10.40 -3.66
C SER A 772 -2.29 -10.37 -2.53
N ALA A 773 -2.64 -10.75 -1.30
CA ALA A 773 -1.68 -10.97 -0.21
C ALA A 773 -0.92 -12.30 -0.33
N TYR A 774 -1.32 -13.18 -1.27
CA TYR A 774 -0.83 -14.55 -1.44
C TYR A 774 -0.27 -14.81 -2.86
N THR A 775 0.29 -13.78 -3.49
CA THR A 775 1.20 -13.93 -4.64
C THR A 775 2.54 -14.53 -4.17
N ILE A 776 3.29 -15.19 -5.06
CA ILE A 776 4.47 -15.99 -4.67
C ILE A 776 5.58 -15.17 -3.98
N ASP A 777 5.77 -13.91 -4.39
CA ASP A 777 6.73 -12.98 -3.79
C ASP A 777 6.34 -12.58 -2.35
N GLN A 778 5.04 -12.44 -2.06
CA GLN A 778 4.54 -12.15 -0.72
C GLN A 778 4.63 -13.39 0.17
N VAL A 779 4.29 -14.58 -0.36
CA VAL A 779 4.37 -15.85 0.37
C VAL A 779 5.81 -16.16 0.79
N PHE A 780 6.79 -15.95 -0.08
CA PHE A 780 8.21 -16.17 0.25
C PHE A 780 8.86 -14.99 0.99
N GLY A 781 8.35 -13.76 0.83
CA GLY A 781 8.74 -12.60 1.63
C GLY A 781 8.29 -12.70 3.09
N ASN A 782 7.10 -13.26 3.35
CA ASN A 782 6.52 -13.42 4.69
C ASN A 782 6.99 -14.69 5.45
N ALA A 783 7.95 -15.45 4.89
CA ALA A 783 8.51 -16.62 5.55
C ALA A 783 9.35 -16.25 6.81
N TYR A 784 9.75 -17.24 7.60
CA TYR A 784 10.64 -17.00 8.74
C TYR A 784 11.97 -16.38 8.28
N SER A 785 12.31 -15.19 8.79
CA SER A 785 13.29 -14.24 8.22
C SER A 785 14.65 -14.82 7.75
N PRO A 786 15.33 -15.76 8.45
CA PRO A 786 16.57 -16.37 7.93
C PRO A 786 16.39 -17.18 6.62
N TYR A 787 15.15 -17.44 6.23
CA TYR A 787 14.72 -18.13 5.01
C TYR A 787 13.66 -17.32 4.22
N SER A 788 13.40 -16.05 4.56
CA SER A 788 12.54 -15.19 3.74
C SER A 788 13.30 -14.69 2.51
N ASN A 789 12.68 -14.76 1.35
CA ASN A 789 13.20 -14.15 0.13
C ASN A 789 12.06 -13.72 -0.80
N LYS A 790 11.90 -12.40 -0.99
CA LYS A 790 10.91 -11.83 -1.91
C LYS A 790 11.41 -11.79 -3.37
N ASP A 791 12.71 -11.94 -3.60
CA ASP A 791 13.27 -12.06 -4.96
C ASP A 791 12.89 -13.42 -5.56
N THR A 792 12.19 -13.39 -6.70
CA THR A 792 11.72 -14.56 -7.46
C THR A 792 12.61 -14.92 -8.64
N THR A 793 13.71 -14.20 -8.91
CA THR A 793 14.56 -14.41 -10.12
C THR A 793 15.31 -15.75 -10.16
N TRP A 794 15.31 -16.51 -9.05
CA TRP A 794 15.82 -17.88 -8.98
C TRP A 794 14.80 -18.94 -9.47
N ILE A 795 13.55 -18.53 -9.73
CA ILE A 795 12.50 -19.38 -10.28
C ILE A 795 12.67 -19.48 -11.80
N ASP A 796 12.32 -20.63 -12.36
CA ASP A 796 12.27 -20.84 -13.81
C ASP A 796 11.36 -19.79 -14.48
N ALA A 797 11.87 -19.10 -15.50
CA ALA A 797 11.21 -17.93 -16.07
C ALA A 797 9.84 -18.24 -16.72
N ASP A 798 9.68 -19.41 -17.33
CA ASP A 798 8.42 -19.82 -17.94
C ASP A 798 7.39 -20.14 -16.85
N VAL A 799 7.83 -20.78 -15.75
CA VAL A 799 6.98 -21.08 -14.60
C VAL A 799 6.59 -19.81 -13.83
N LEU A 800 7.52 -18.86 -13.64
CA LEU A 800 7.22 -17.57 -13.02
C LEU A 800 6.23 -16.77 -13.86
N SER A 801 6.38 -16.78 -15.19
CA SER A 801 5.44 -16.14 -16.13
C SER A 801 4.06 -16.80 -16.08
N ALA A 802 4.00 -18.13 -15.93
CA ALA A 802 2.74 -18.86 -15.78
C ALA A 802 2.04 -18.54 -14.43
N ILE A 803 2.79 -18.44 -13.33
CA ILE A 803 2.26 -18.01 -12.02
C ILE A 803 1.72 -16.57 -12.11
N GLN A 804 2.48 -15.64 -12.69
CA GLN A 804 2.05 -14.25 -12.86
C GLN A 804 0.82 -14.11 -13.79
N SER A 805 0.69 -15.00 -14.78
CA SER A 805 -0.51 -15.08 -15.64
C SER A 805 -1.71 -15.66 -14.89
N ALA A 806 -1.49 -16.64 -14.01
CA ALA A 806 -2.52 -17.17 -13.12
C ALA A 806 -2.98 -16.11 -12.10
N ASP A 807 -2.04 -15.39 -11.47
CA ASP A 807 -2.31 -14.22 -10.62
C ASP A 807 -3.21 -13.20 -11.34
N ALA A 808 -2.80 -12.74 -12.53
CA ALA A 808 -3.57 -11.78 -13.31
C ALA A 808 -4.98 -12.29 -13.70
N SER A 809 -5.11 -13.54 -14.14
CA SER A 809 -6.40 -14.12 -14.52
C SER A 809 -7.34 -14.38 -13.33
N GLN A 810 -6.79 -14.72 -12.17
CA GLN A 810 -7.55 -14.90 -10.93
C GLN A 810 -8.02 -13.54 -10.38
N LEU A 811 -7.15 -12.53 -10.34
CA LEU A 811 -7.53 -11.18 -9.93
C LEU A 811 -8.56 -10.55 -10.90
N ALA A 812 -8.52 -10.90 -12.19
CA ALA A 812 -9.54 -10.48 -13.17
C ALA A 812 -10.87 -11.25 -13.05
N SER A 813 -10.85 -12.55 -12.75
CA SER A 813 -12.08 -13.38 -12.73
C SER A 813 -13.04 -13.05 -11.57
N ALA A 814 -12.58 -12.33 -10.55
CA ALA A 814 -13.46 -11.70 -9.55
C ALA A 814 -14.45 -10.67 -10.14
N SER A 815 -14.29 -10.25 -11.39
CA SER A 815 -15.25 -9.40 -12.09
C SER A 815 -16.42 -10.15 -12.75
N SER A 816 -16.51 -11.49 -12.64
CA SER A 816 -17.37 -12.31 -13.53
C SER A 816 -18.13 -13.47 -12.86
N ALA A 817 -18.21 -13.54 -11.53
CA ALA A 817 -18.72 -14.74 -10.82
C ALA A 817 -20.02 -14.51 -10.01
N VAL A 818 -21.18 -14.56 -10.68
CA VAL A 818 -22.50 -14.75 -10.03
C VAL A 818 -23.34 -15.77 -10.81
N PRO A 819 -23.55 -17.00 -10.30
CA PRO A 819 -24.48 -17.96 -10.90
C PRO A 819 -25.91 -17.76 -10.38
N SER A 820 -26.90 -17.88 -11.27
CA SER A 820 -28.34 -17.87 -10.94
C SER A 820 -28.95 -19.27 -11.13
N PRO A 821 -29.90 -19.72 -10.29
CA PRO A 821 -30.32 -21.12 -10.25
C PRO A 821 -31.20 -21.59 -11.42
N THR A 822 -31.35 -22.91 -11.51
CA THR A 822 -31.99 -23.65 -12.60
C THR A 822 -33.49 -23.43 -12.77
N SER A 823 -33.92 -23.38 -14.03
CA SER A 823 -35.24 -23.90 -14.45
C SER A 823 -35.08 -24.68 -15.78
N THR A 824 -35.98 -25.62 -16.04
CA THR A 824 -35.85 -26.62 -17.11
C THR A 824 -36.75 -26.32 -18.31
N SER A 825 -36.23 -26.43 -19.54
CA SER A 825 -36.84 -27.25 -20.60
C SER A 825 -36.09 -27.22 -21.95
N ALA A 826 -35.82 -28.43 -22.48
CA ALA A 826 -35.89 -28.86 -23.89
C ALA A 826 -35.32 -28.02 -25.07
N SER A 827 -34.42 -28.68 -25.81
CA SER A 827 -34.51 -28.90 -27.28
C SER A 827 -34.02 -27.84 -28.30
N ALA A 828 -32.77 -28.05 -28.72
CA ALA A 828 -32.35 -28.26 -30.12
C ALA A 828 -31.94 -27.10 -31.05
N SER A 829 -31.15 -27.51 -32.06
CA SER A 829 -30.77 -26.85 -33.31
C SER A 829 -29.87 -25.60 -33.26
N ALA A 830 -28.65 -25.78 -33.77
CA ALA A 830 -27.79 -24.67 -34.16
C ALA A 830 -28.22 -24.10 -35.52
N SER A 831 -28.11 -22.78 -35.68
CA SER A 831 -27.95 -22.12 -36.97
C SER A 831 -27.04 -20.91 -36.80
N GLY A 832 -26.16 -20.67 -37.76
CA GLY A 832 -25.26 -19.52 -37.73
C GLY A 832 -25.98 -18.21 -38.06
N SER A 833 -25.46 -17.11 -37.52
CA SER A 833 -25.67 -15.76 -38.06
C SER A 833 -24.39 -14.97 -37.83
N ALA A 834 -24.01 -14.14 -38.80
CA ALA A 834 -22.69 -13.52 -38.84
C ALA A 834 -22.48 -12.57 -37.66
N SER A 835 -21.30 -12.65 -37.02
CA SER A 835 -20.89 -11.67 -36.01
C SER A 835 -20.73 -10.31 -36.68
N VAL A 836 -21.66 -9.39 -36.40
CA VAL A 836 -21.45 -7.96 -36.67
C VAL A 836 -20.37 -7.49 -35.71
N THR A 837 -19.11 -7.48 -36.17
CA THR A 837 -17.97 -7.01 -35.40
C THR A 837 -18.05 -5.49 -35.26
N CYS A 838 -18.77 -5.03 -34.26
CA CYS A 838 -18.86 -3.61 -33.92
C CYS A 838 -17.47 -3.06 -33.58
N PRO A 839 -17.11 -1.87 -34.09
CA PRO A 839 -15.79 -1.31 -33.84
C PRO A 839 -15.61 -0.95 -32.36
N THR A 840 -14.38 -1.14 -31.85
CA THR A 840 -14.01 -0.78 -30.47
C THR A 840 -14.40 0.67 -30.18
N PRO A 841 -15.08 0.98 -29.06
CA PRO A 841 -15.57 2.33 -28.81
C PRO A 841 -14.45 3.36 -28.77
N THR A 842 -14.57 4.42 -29.58
CA THR A 842 -13.67 5.56 -29.56
C THR A 842 -14.06 6.54 -28.43
N PRO A 843 -13.12 7.30 -27.87
CA PRO A 843 -13.43 8.29 -26.84
C PRO A 843 -14.45 9.31 -27.35
N SER A 844 -15.45 9.67 -26.53
CA SER A 844 -16.64 10.44 -26.93
C SER A 844 -17.68 9.69 -27.78
N ALA A 845 -17.47 8.43 -28.16
CA ALA A 845 -18.55 7.60 -28.70
C ALA A 845 -19.62 7.36 -27.61
N THR A 846 -20.88 7.34 -28.03
CA THR A 846 -22.01 6.98 -27.17
C THR A 846 -22.48 5.58 -27.54
N LEU A 847 -22.43 4.66 -26.58
CA LEU A 847 -23.07 3.34 -26.73
C LEU A 847 -24.57 3.49 -26.47
N VAL A 848 -25.39 2.70 -27.17
CA VAL A 848 -26.85 2.74 -27.03
C VAL A 848 -27.35 1.41 -26.49
N VAL A 849 -28.05 1.46 -25.36
CA VAL A 849 -28.73 0.31 -24.75
C VAL A 849 -30.21 0.33 -25.15
N SER A 850 -30.75 -0.82 -25.54
CA SER A 850 -32.15 -1.00 -25.94
C SER A 850 -32.59 -2.43 -25.63
N GLN A 851 -33.77 -2.61 -25.05
CA GLN A 851 -34.35 -3.95 -24.85
C GLN A 851 -34.58 -4.70 -26.18
N ASN A 852 -34.69 -3.96 -27.29
CA ASN A 852 -34.78 -4.47 -28.66
C ASN A 852 -33.52 -4.10 -29.46
N ALA A 853 -32.35 -4.41 -28.92
CA ALA A 853 -31.06 -4.05 -29.51
C ALA A 853 -30.89 -4.55 -30.96
N THR A 854 -30.54 -3.63 -31.86
CA THR A 854 -30.25 -3.91 -33.28
C THR A 854 -28.92 -3.28 -33.71
N GLY A 855 -28.21 -3.94 -34.63
CA GLY A 855 -26.88 -3.49 -35.08
C GLY A 855 -25.86 -3.49 -33.94
N CYS A 856 -25.27 -2.33 -33.65
CA CYS A 856 -24.30 -2.13 -32.56
C CYS A 856 -24.91 -1.48 -31.30
N GLN A 857 -26.19 -1.77 -31.04
CA GLN A 857 -26.84 -1.52 -29.75
C GLN A 857 -26.60 -2.68 -28.79
N TYR A 858 -26.74 -2.43 -27.49
CA TYR A 858 -26.55 -3.40 -26.42
C TYR A 858 -27.90 -3.76 -25.78
N PRO A 859 -28.15 -5.03 -25.44
CA PRO A 859 -29.45 -5.46 -24.92
C PRO A 859 -29.74 -4.99 -23.48
N ASN A 860 -28.69 -4.63 -22.73
CA ASN A 860 -28.73 -4.22 -21.34
C ASN A 860 -27.51 -3.34 -20.98
N VAL A 861 -27.53 -2.72 -19.80
CA VAL A 861 -26.50 -1.76 -19.37
C VAL A 861 -25.18 -2.46 -19.07
N THR A 862 -25.23 -3.68 -18.50
CA THR A 862 -24.06 -4.54 -18.25
C THR A 862 -23.24 -4.75 -19.53
N ALA A 863 -23.88 -5.10 -20.65
CA ALA A 863 -23.20 -5.34 -21.91
C ALA A 863 -22.59 -4.07 -22.52
N ALA A 864 -23.24 -2.90 -22.37
CA ALA A 864 -22.66 -1.64 -22.79
C ALA A 864 -21.46 -1.22 -21.92
N VAL A 865 -21.54 -1.39 -20.59
CA VAL A 865 -20.41 -1.12 -19.69
C VAL A 865 -19.22 -2.05 -20.00
N ALA A 866 -19.48 -3.33 -20.25
CA ALA A 866 -18.45 -4.31 -20.60
C ALA A 866 -17.77 -4.04 -21.96
N ALA A 867 -18.42 -3.32 -22.88
CA ALA A 867 -17.85 -2.92 -24.16
C ALA A 867 -16.96 -1.68 -24.09
N LEU A 868 -16.99 -0.91 -22.99
CA LEU A 868 -16.16 0.28 -22.83
C LEU A 868 -14.69 -0.10 -22.59
N PRO A 869 -13.72 0.49 -23.33
CA PRO A 869 -12.30 0.30 -23.05
C PRO A 869 -11.94 0.70 -21.61
N ASN A 870 -11.13 -0.13 -20.96
CA ASN A 870 -10.58 0.15 -19.63
C ASN A 870 -9.36 1.08 -19.74
N ASP A 871 -9.57 2.29 -20.25
CA ASP A 871 -8.58 3.37 -20.27
C ASP A 871 -9.10 4.62 -19.55
N SER A 872 -8.24 5.60 -19.31
CA SER A 872 -8.56 6.77 -18.48
C SER A 872 -9.52 7.80 -19.14
N LYS A 873 -10.19 7.46 -20.26
CA LYS A 873 -10.94 8.42 -21.08
C LYS A 873 -12.46 8.43 -20.80
N PRO A 874 -13.16 9.53 -21.11
CA PRO A 874 -14.60 9.63 -20.94
C PRO A 874 -15.37 8.90 -22.05
N TYR A 875 -16.43 8.20 -21.66
CA TYR A 875 -17.38 7.54 -22.56
C TYR A 875 -18.81 7.66 -22.03
N THR A 876 -19.78 7.63 -22.94
CA THR A 876 -21.21 7.78 -22.64
C THR A 876 -21.98 6.52 -23.01
N ILE A 877 -22.97 6.16 -22.21
CA ILE A 877 -23.98 5.14 -22.51
C ILE A 877 -25.34 5.84 -22.45
N SER A 878 -26.05 5.87 -23.57
CA SER A 878 -27.46 6.26 -23.66
C SER A 878 -28.32 5.01 -23.52
N ILE A 879 -29.39 5.07 -22.72
CA ILE A 879 -30.25 3.94 -22.41
C ILE A 879 -31.68 4.29 -22.83
N MET A 880 -32.23 3.55 -23.79
CA MET A 880 -33.58 3.75 -24.30
C MET A 880 -34.63 3.26 -23.30
N ALA A 881 -35.85 3.82 -23.39
CA ALA A 881 -37.00 3.47 -22.57
C ALA A 881 -37.18 1.96 -22.38
N GLY A 882 -37.37 1.52 -21.13
CA GLY A 882 -37.45 0.11 -20.79
C GLY A 882 -37.30 -0.19 -19.31
N THR A 883 -37.64 -1.43 -18.92
CA THR A 883 -37.37 -1.97 -17.57
C THR A 883 -36.36 -3.10 -17.67
N TYR A 884 -35.13 -2.80 -17.30
CA TYR A 884 -33.99 -3.70 -17.30
C TYR A 884 -33.89 -4.39 -15.93
N THR A 885 -33.86 -5.73 -15.90
CA THR A 885 -33.70 -6.48 -14.65
C THR A 885 -32.26 -7.00 -14.57
N GLU A 886 -31.37 -6.19 -14.00
CA GLU A 886 -29.94 -6.46 -13.90
C GLU A 886 -29.32 -5.75 -12.68
N GLN A 887 -28.30 -6.36 -12.08
CA GLN A 887 -27.33 -5.69 -11.22
C GLN A 887 -26.08 -5.45 -12.05
N PHE A 888 -25.51 -4.24 -12.02
CA PHE A 888 -24.32 -3.92 -12.80
C PHE A 888 -23.31 -3.04 -12.06
N SER A 889 -22.03 -3.22 -12.40
CA SER A 889 -20.91 -2.58 -11.72
C SER A 889 -20.08 -1.71 -12.64
N ILE A 890 -19.62 -0.55 -12.14
CA ILE A 890 -18.73 0.36 -12.86
C ILE A 890 -17.39 0.42 -12.12
N THR A 891 -16.41 -0.31 -12.64
CA THR A 891 -15.06 -0.51 -12.07
C THR A 891 -13.92 -0.07 -13.00
N ARG A 892 -14.21 0.17 -14.29
CA ARG A 892 -13.19 0.60 -15.26
C ARG A 892 -12.60 1.97 -14.90
N ASN A 893 -11.38 2.21 -15.36
CA ASN A 893 -10.80 3.55 -15.40
C ASN A 893 -11.56 4.44 -16.39
N GLY A 894 -11.39 5.76 -16.26
CA GLY A 894 -12.06 6.78 -17.07
C GLY A 894 -13.52 7.06 -16.66
N LYS A 895 -14.01 8.26 -16.97
CA LYS A 895 -15.36 8.69 -16.58
C LYS A 895 -16.43 7.95 -17.39
N VAL A 896 -17.41 7.36 -16.73
CA VAL A 896 -18.67 6.91 -17.36
C VAL A 896 -19.73 8.00 -17.23
N THR A 897 -20.50 8.21 -18.29
CA THR A 897 -21.75 8.97 -18.25
C THR A 897 -22.90 8.05 -18.67
N LEU A 898 -23.87 7.79 -17.79
CA LEU A 898 -25.11 7.09 -18.10
C LEU A 898 -26.22 8.12 -18.32
N ILE A 899 -26.99 7.98 -19.40
CA ILE A 899 -28.13 8.87 -19.71
C ILE A 899 -29.33 8.00 -20.03
N GLY A 900 -30.34 8.01 -19.16
CA GLY A 900 -31.63 7.36 -19.42
C GLY A 900 -32.54 8.24 -20.28
N GLU A 901 -33.35 7.60 -21.11
CA GLU A 901 -34.43 8.27 -21.83
C GLU A 901 -35.49 8.82 -20.87
N THR A 902 -35.90 10.06 -21.10
CA THR A 902 -36.87 10.81 -20.31
C THR A 902 -37.61 11.79 -21.22
N ASP A 903 -38.83 12.18 -20.84
CA ASP A 903 -39.51 13.32 -21.47
C ASP A 903 -39.09 14.67 -20.85
N PHE A 904 -38.39 14.68 -19.70
CA PHE A 904 -37.83 15.88 -19.10
C PHE A 904 -36.48 15.63 -18.40
N ALA A 905 -35.43 16.32 -18.86
CA ALA A 905 -34.09 16.19 -18.30
C ALA A 905 -34.00 16.75 -16.87
N ASN A 906 -33.36 16.01 -15.96
CA ASN A 906 -33.19 16.36 -14.54
C ASN A 906 -34.51 16.50 -13.74
N ASP A 907 -35.56 15.76 -14.13
CA ASP A 907 -36.76 15.47 -13.34
C ASP A 907 -36.96 13.94 -13.29
N TYR A 908 -36.98 13.36 -12.09
CA TYR A 908 -37.12 11.92 -11.89
C TYR A 908 -38.52 11.38 -12.22
N THR A 909 -39.55 12.24 -12.26
CA THR A 909 -40.94 11.83 -12.50
C THR A 909 -41.21 11.46 -13.97
N GLN A 910 -40.31 11.83 -14.89
CA GLN A 910 -40.42 11.60 -16.33
C GLN A 910 -39.46 10.53 -16.87
N ASN A 911 -38.76 9.81 -15.98
CA ASN A 911 -37.82 8.74 -16.34
C ASN A 911 -38.55 7.58 -17.04
N LYS A 912 -38.09 7.20 -18.24
CA LYS A 912 -38.58 6.01 -18.97
C LYS A 912 -37.69 4.79 -18.78
N VAL A 913 -36.54 4.95 -18.14
CA VAL A 913 -35.58 3.88 -17.86
C VAL A 913 -35.67 3.48 -16.41
N ARG A 914 -36.03 2.22 -16.18
CA ARG A 914 -35.90 1.57 -14.88
C ARG A 914 -34.89 0.43 -14.95
N ILE A 915 -34.00 0.38 -13.98
CA ILE A 915 -33.11 -0.75 -13.72
C ILE A 915 -33.48 -1.29 -12.35
N GLN A 916 -33.66 -2.60 -12.23
CA GLN A 916 -34.19 -3.21 -11.01
C GLN A 916 -33.63 -4.60 -10.71
N ILE A 917 -33.61 -4.95 -9.43
CA ILE A 917 -33.39 -6.31 -8.94
C ILE A 917 -34.35 -6.62 -7.77
N SER A 918 -34.29 -7.84 -7.24
CA SER A 918 -34.93 -8.23 -5.98
C SER A 918 -33.91 -9.01 -5.14
N ASN A 919 -33.01 -8.29 -4.47
CA ASN A 919 -32.03 -8.90 -3.57
C ASN A 919 -32.07 -8.22 -2.19
N GLY A 920 -31.95 -9.01 -1.12
CA GLY A 920 -31.97 -8.50 0.24
C GLY A 920 -31.29 -9.46 1.22
N VAL A 921 -30.52 -8.92 2.16
CA VAL A 921 -29.74 -9.68 3.15
C VAL A 921 -30.01 -9.19 4.56
N LEU A 922 -29.90 -10.06 5.56
CA LEU A 922 -30.03 -9.63 6.95
C LEU A 922 -28.88 -8.67 7.31
N THR A 923 -29.18 -7.51 7.88
CA THR A 923 -28.15 -6.51 8.27
C THR A 923 -27.18 -7.05 9.32
N SER A 924 -27.59 -8.07 10.08
CA SER A 924 -26.70 -8.82 10.99
C SER A 924 -25.69 -9.73 10.28
N ALA A 925 -25.73 -9.85 8.95
CA ALA A 925 -24.76 -10.59 8.16
C ALA A 925 -23.56 -9.73 7.71
N GLY A 926 -23.71 -8.40 7.66
CA GLY A 926 -22.66 -7.48 7.20
C GLY A 926 -22.28 -7.70 5.74
N GLN A 927 -23.29 -7.73 4.85
CA GLN A 927 -23.14 -8.04 3.42
C GLN A 927 -23.96 -7.08 2.54
N ASP A 928 -24.35 -5.93 3.07
CA ASP A 928 -25.41 -5.09 2.51
C ASP A 928 -25.03 -4.56 1.11
N GLU A 929 -23.73 -4.38 0.86
CA GLU A 929 -23.08 -4.09 -0.42
C GLU A 929 -23.40 -5.06 -1.58
N ILE A 930 -23.93 -6.27 -1.32
CA ILE A 930 -24.35 -7.21 -2.40
C ILE A 930 -25.77 -6.95 -2.91
N THR A 931 -26.54 -6.09 -2.23
CA THR A 931 -27.94 -5.79 -2.58
C THR A 931 -28.22 -4.57 -3.48
N PRO A 932 -27.28 -3.71 -3.95
CA PRO A 932 -27.59 -2.53 -4.76
C PRO A 932 -27.93 -2.89 -6.20
N VAL A 933 -28.74 -2.09 -6.90
CA VAL A 933 -28.98 -2.24 -8.34
C VAL A 933 -27.74 -1.84 -9.16
N ILE A 934 -27.10 -0.74 -8.77
CA ILE A 934 -25.86 -0.22 -9.39
C ILE A 934 -24.75 -0.16 -8.33
N ASN A 935 -23.57 -0.71 -8.66
CA ASN A 935 -22.39 -0.62 -7.81
C ASN A 935 -21.22 0.11 -8.53
N ALA A 936 -20.98 1.36 -8.17
CA ALA A 936 -19.93 2.18 -8.77
C ALA A 936 -18.66 2.17 -7.90
N LYS A 937 -17.80 1.17 -8.05
CA LYS A 937 -16.49 1.10 -7.36
C LYS A 937 -15.39 1.74 -8.21
N LYS A 938 -15.31 3.06 -8.17
CA LYS A 938 -14.19 3.86 -8.73
C LYS A 938 -12.98 3.83 -7.76
N THR A 939 -12.49 2.62 -7.48
CA THR A 939 -11.33 2.37 -6.58
C THR A 939 -9.99 2.70 -7.23
N ASN A 940 -9.93 2.60 -8.56
CA ASN A 940 -8.68 2.59 -9.33
C ASN A 940 -8.35 3.97 -9.92
N ASP A 941 -9.36 4.82 -10.14
CA ASP A 941 -9.19 6.21 -10.52
C ASP A 941 -10.38 7.11 -10.09
N ASN A 942 -10.07 8.35 -9.68
CA ASN A 942 -11.04 9.35 -9.25
C ASN A 942 -11.76 10.08 -10.43
N SER A 943 -11.83 9.45 -11.61
CA SER A 943 -12.46 10.05 -12.81
C SER A 943 -14.00 10.09 -12.76
N GLY A 944 -14.59 9.34 -11.82
CA GLY A 944 -15.99 9.46 -11.44
C GLY A 944 -17.03 8.85 -12.40
N LEU A 945 -18.29 9.18 -12.12
CA LEU A 945 -19.49 8.67 -12.76
C LEU A 945 -20.51 9.82 -12.84
N ALA A 946 -21.18 9.99 -13.97
CA ALA A 946 -22.38 10.82 -14.05
C ALA A 946 -23.56 9.97 -14.48
N VAL A 947 -24.72 10.15 -13.83
CA VAL A 947 -25.96 9.42 -14.10
C VAL A 947 -27.09 10.42 -14.27
N TYR A 948 -27.85 10.32 -15.35
CA TYR A 948 -28.97 11.19 -15.65
C TYR A 948 -30.23 10.36 -15.89
N ASN A 949 -31.34 10.71 -15.23
CA ASN A 949 -32.69 10.24 -15.54
C ASN A 949 -32.89 8.70 -15.60
N ILE A 950 -32.46 8.00 -14.54
CA ILE A 950 -32.65 6.55 -14.38
C ILE A 950 -33.30 6.24 -13.03
N ASP A 951 -34.28 5.34 -13.03
CA ASP A 951 -34.82 4.71 -11.83
C ASP A 951 -34.03 3.47 -11.46
N PHE A 952 -33.34 3.48 -10.31
CA PHE A 952 -32.77 2.30 -9.67
C PHE A 952 -33.74 1.81 -8.60
N LYS A 953 -34.38 0.65 -8.80
CA LYS A 953 -35.33 0.09 -7.85
C LYS A 953 -34.97 -1.33 -7.43
N ASN A 954 -34.64 -1.51 -6.16
CA ASN A 954 -34.68 -2.82 -5.53
C ASN A 954 -36.14 -3.13 -5.13
N THR A 955 -36.61 -4.30 -5.53
CA THR A 955 -37.99 -4.77 -5.40
C THR A 955 -38.12 -5.88 -4.36
N PHE A 956 -37.03 -6.22 -3.65
CA PHE A 956 -37.06 -7.19 -2.56
C PHE A 956 -38.09 -6.81 -1.49
N PRO A 957 -38.99 -7.70 -1.04
CA PRO A 957 -40.07 -7.32 -0.12
C PRO A 957 -39.56 -6.71 1.20
N GLN A 958 -40.22 -5.65 1.67
CA GLN A 958 -39.87 -4.98 2.93
C GLN A 958 -39.86 -5.97 4.10
N THR A 959 -38.65 -6.36 4.52
CA THR A 959 -38.45 -7.42 5.52
C THR A 959 -37.67 -6.85 6.70
N LYS A 960 -38.04 -7.25 7.91
CA LYS A 960 -37.43 -6.73 9.14
C LYS A 960 -35.94 -7.08 9.20
N ASN A 961 -35.10 -6.11 9.61
CA ASN A 961 -33.65 -6.25 9.72
C ASN A 961 -32.98 -6.70 8.40
N THR A 962 -33.50 -6.29 7.24
CA THR A 962 -33.06 -6.77 5.92
C THR A 962 -32.71 -5.60 5.00
N ALA A 963 -31.43 -5.42 4.71
CA ALA A 963 -30.93 -4.46 3.73
C ALA A 963 -31.45 -4.79 2.33
N ALA A 964 -31.81 -3.76 1.58
CA ALA A 964 -32.17 -3.86 0.17
C ALA A 964 -31.81 -2.53 -0.52
N LEU A 965 -30.53 -2.37 -0.84
CA LEU A 965 -29.98 -1.16 -1.46
C LEU A 965 -30.56 -0.91 -2.85
N ALA A 966 -30.74 0.36 -3.21
CA ALA A 966 -30.90 0.82 -4.58
C ALA A 966 -29.55 1.05 -5.27
N ALA A 967 -28.56 1.59 -4.56
CA ALA A 967 -27.24 1.89 -5.11
C ALA A 967 -26.12 1.85 -4.05
N ASP A 968 -24.90 1.54 -4.49
CA ASP A 968 -23.65 1.57 -3.73
C ASP A 968 -22.59 2.32 -4.54
N PHE A 969 -22.16 3.47 -4.06
CA PHE A 969 -21.25 4.37 -4.77
C PHE A 969 -19.97 4.59 -3.96
N TYR A 970 -18.80 4.34 -4.57
CA TYR A 970 -17.49 4.46 -3.96
C TYR A 970 -16.50 5.14 -4.91
N GLY A 971 -15.88 6.23 -4.46
CA GLY A 971 -14.87 6.99 -5.21
C GLY A 971 -15.31 8.44 -5.44
N ALA A 972 -14.39 9.28 -5.95
CA ALA A 972 -14.67 10.69 -6.16
C ALA A 972 -15.42 10.98 -7.47
N ASN A 973 -16.04 12.16 -7.52
CA ASN A 973 -16.69 12.73 -8.72
C ASN A 973 -17.87 11.91 -9.24
N ILE A 974 -18.64 11.30 -8.33
CA ILE A 974 -19.91 10.62 -8.65
C ILE A 974 -21.05 11.64 -8.61
N ALA A 975 -21.96 11.62 -9.58
CA ALA A 975 -23.11 12.52 -9.61
C ALA A 975 -24.35 11.88 -10.24
N ALA A 976 -25.51 12.08 -9.62
CA ALA A 976 -26.83 11.65 -10.09
C ALA A 976 -27.77 12.87 -10.25
N TYR A 977 -28.49 12.92 -11.38
CA TYR A 977 -29.31 14.05 -11.81
C TYR A 977 -30.67 13.53 -12.32
N GLY A 978 -31.77 13.88 -11.65
CA GLY A 978 -33.10 13.36 -12.02
C GLY A 978 -33.24 11.84 -11.84
N CYS A 979 -32.43 11.20 -11.00
CA CYS A 979 -32.49 9.75 -10.80
C CYS A 979 -33.46 9.38 -9.67
N SER A 980 -33.92 8.14 -9.64
CA SER A 980 -34.70 7.58 -8.52
C SER A 980 -33.93 6.43 -7.88
N PHE A 981 -33.95 6.34 -6.55
CA PHE A 981 -33.26 5.31 -5.77
C PHE A 981 -34.24 4.71 -4.74
N VAL A 982 -34.85 3.59 -5.09
CA VAL A 982 -35.90 2.95 -4.28
C VAL A 982 -35.41 1.61 -3.73
N GLY A 983 -35.42 1.47 -2.40
CA GLY A 983 -34.99 0.29 -1.66
C GLY A 983 -35.79 0.13 -0.37
N PHE A 984 -35.21 -0.53 0.65
CA PHE A 984 -35.85 -0.65 1.98
C PHE A 984 -34.92 -0.23 3.12
N GLN A 985 -34.41 -1.16 3.94
CA GLN A 985 -33.31 -0.80 4.84
C GLN A 985 -32.04 -0.54 4.02
N ASP A 986 -31.21 0.40 4.46
CA ASP A 986 -29.90 0.71 3.88
C ASP A 986 -29.95 1.24 2.42
N THR A 987 -31.06 1.85 2.00
CA THR A 987 -31.39 2.16 0.59
C THR A 987 -30.26 2.74 -0.26
N LEU A 988 -29.59 3.81 0.17
CA LEU A 988 -28.53 4.45 -0.61
C LEU A 988 -27.20 4.42 0.16
N LEU A 989 -26.31 3.52 -0.25
CA LEU A 989 -24.96 3.44 0.28
C LEU A 989 -24.05 4.43 -0.48
N ALA A 990 -23.97 5.64 0.05
CA ALA A 990 -22.98 6.66 -0.31
C ALA A 990 -21.61 6.29 0.31
N ASN A 991 -21.08 5.13 -0.10
CA ASN A 991 -20.04 4.34 0.56
C ASN A 991 -18.80 5.14 0.94
N LYS A 992 -18.18 5.83 -0.03
CA LYS A 992 -17.01 6.70 0.18
C LYS A 992 -16.82 7.66 -1.00
N GLY A 993 -16.16 8.80 -0.76
CA GLY A 993 -15.77 9.76 -1.79
C GLY A 993 -16.81 10.85 -2.06
N THR A 994 -16.55 11.72 -3.04
CA THR A 994 -17.41 12.89 -3.34
C THR A 994 -18.57 12.51 -4.26
N GLN A 995 -19.79 12.73 -3.78
CA GLN A 995 -21.04 12.33 -4.44
C GLN A 995 -22.05 13.48 -4.42
N VAL A 996 -22.77 13.68 -5.54
CA VAL A 996 -23.83 14.70 -5.67
C VAL A 996 -25.11 14.03 -6.14
N PHE A 997 -26.23 14.33 -5.47
CA PHE A 997 -27.56 13.89 -5.87
C PHE A 997 -28.42 15.14 -6.06
N SER A 998 -28.86 15.40 -7.30
CA SER A 998 -29.61 16.60 -7.69
C SER A 998 -30.92 16.22 -8.36
N ASN A 999 -32.01 16.91 -8.01
CA ASN A 999 -33.39 16.61 -8.41
C ASN A 999 -33.75 15.11 -8.38
N SER A 1000 -33.15 14.36 -7.46
CA SER A 1000 -33.24 12.89 -7.41
C SER A 1000 -34.12 12.46 -6.24
N TYR A 1001 -34.84 11.35 -6.41
CA TYR A 1001 -35.75 10.78 -5.42
C TYR A 1001 -35.10 9.60 -4.71
N ILE A 1002 -35.38 9.44 -3.41
CA ILE A 1002 -34.83 8.37 -2.56
C ILE A 1002 -35.96 7.85 -1.66
N GLU A 1003 -36.25 6.55 -1.71
CA GLU A 1003 -37.33 5.89 -0.98
C GLU A 1003 -36.81 4.62 -0.30
N GLY A 1004 -37.13 4.46 0.99
CA GLY A 1004 -36.65 3.37 1.83
C GLY A 1004 -37.52 3.20 3.07
N SER A 1005 -37.01 2.44 4.06
CA SER A 1005 -37.72 2.23 5.34
C SER A 1005 -36.90 2.56 6.58
N ILE A 1006 -35.60 2.29 6.57
CA ILE A 1006 -34.64 2.61 7.64
C ILE A 1006 -33.30 2.89 6.92
N ASP A 1007 -32.42 3.73 7.48
CA ASP A 1007 -31.05 3.94 6.97
C ASP A 1007 -31.00 4.35 5.47
N PHE A 1008 -31.94 5.23 5.10
CA PHE A 1008 -32.24 5.69 3.73
C PHE A 1008 -31.00 6.16 2.95
N ILE A 1009 -30.06 6.83 3.62
CA ILE A 1009 -28.76 7.25 3.06
C ILE A 1009 -27.71 7.02 4.14
N TRP A 1010 -26.68 6.22 3.84
CA TRP A 1010 -25.64 5.82 4.78
C TRP A 1010 -24.31 5.57 4.06
N GLY A 1011 -23.25 5.26 4.81
CA GLY A 1011 -21.91 5.02 4.29
C GLY A 1011 -20.81 5.56 5.20
N PHE A 1012 -19.56 5.40 4.77
CA PHE A 1012 -18.39 5.91 5.49
C PHE A 1012 -18.14 7.40 5.17
N ARG A 1013 -17.41 8.08 6.05
CA ARG A 1013 -16.84 9.41 5.81
C ARG A 1013 -15.33 9.28 5.62
#